data_AF-A0A0G1W740-F1
#
_entry.id   AF-A0A0G1W740-F1
#
_cell.length_a   1.000
_cell.length_b   1.000
_cell.length_c   1.000
_cell.angle_alpha   90.00
_cell.angle_beta   90.00
_cell.angle_gamma   90.00
#
_symmetry.space_group_name_H-M   'P 1'
#
loop_
_entity.id
_entity.type
_entity.pdbx_description
1 polymer ?
#
loop_
_entity_poly.entity_id
_entity_poly.type
_entity_poly.pdbx_seq_one_letter_code
_entity_poly.pdbx_strand_id
1 'polypeptide(L)'
;MRGKRGEDLIWNGAMSEPRANRASVKVTFDNSRKIFDIDFPEVSIERVVHRDGLNEYSINGSQVRLKDVLELLAGAHIGSSGHHIISQGEADKIVSANAKERKAMVEDALGLKLYQYKRLESERKLKKTFENIAQVEALRKEIAPHLKFLQKQVEKLEKTEILREELIKLAQEYFKNEEVYIASLKSELRDEREPLDKALKKLSKESDDAKKMIELESGLSAARKHRDELTRELGKLEGLIMAEERAIENEQRLAASEETKTVRLKEVEDLFQEVSVFSDIGKIIGRIKQFIQERKHNRDSKLIAEAQVRISELKKRKTADETALAAAREKENEINEAEKAIFRIMSEESELVSKLNLLKSREERLNMEETEFKRELEEVGRLAGHQALHYKDVTAANESRSKQEERKRALEKGKFRLEDSSMAGSEELKKEHAETSERDAFLSRELLDLEHSAESLKGLIKDLEARLATEFETGLENINKEFDKLFTAMFGGGEAQLILTKESAKKEIEDVEEEIGEEKVEEGLEIKVTMPKKKIRGLMMLSGGERALTSIALIFAISAVNPPPFIILDETDAALDESNSKKYGDLVERLSQYSQLILITHNRETMSRAGVIYGVTMASNGISKLLSISFDQAVEVAK
;
A
#
# COMPACT_ATOMS: atom_id res chain seq x y z
N MET A 1 -27.29 -52.03 54.48
CA MET A 1 -26.13 -52.12 53.56
C MET A 1 -25.84 -50.72 53.06
N ARG A 2 -24.60 -50.23 53.20
CA ARG A 2 -24.15 -48.98 52.56
C ARG A 2 -23.20 -49.38 51.43
N GLY A 3 -23.55 -49.06 50.18
CA GLY A 3 -22.70 -49.34 49.01
C GLY A 3 -21.55 -48.34 48.93
N LYS A 4 -20.34 -48.78 48.56
CA LYS A 4 -19.19 -47.88 48.34
C LYS A 4 -19.15 -47.40 46.89
N ARG A 5 -19.63 -48.21 45.95
CA ARG A 5 -19.75 -47.91 44.52
C ARG A 5 -21.22 -47.84 44.13
N GLY A 6 -21.53 -47.08 43.09
CA GLY A 6 -22.91 -46.98 42.59
C GLY A 6 -23.46 -48.33 42.12
N GLU A 7 -22.61 -49.20 41.57
CA GLU A 7 -22.96 -50.55 41.15
C GLU A 7 -23.44 -51.45 42.30
N ASP A 8 -22.97 -51.18 43.53
CA ASP A 8 -23.38 -51.92 44.73
C ASP A 8 -24.87 -51.71 45.07
N LEU A 9 -25.48 -50.64 44.54
CA LEU A 9 -26.89 -50.30 44.73
C LEU A 9 -27.79 -51.01 43.71
N ILE A 10 -27.23 -51.68 42.71
CA ILE A 10 -27.98 -52.39 41.67
C ILE A 10 -28.38 -53.77 42.18
N TRP A 11 -29.66 -54.10 42.02
CA TRP A 11 -30.19 -55.42 42.40
C TRP A 11 -29.37 -56.57 41.79
N ASN A 12 -28.83 -57.41 42.66
CA ASN A 12 -27.95 -58.52 42.28
C ASN A 12 -28.69 -59.84 42.02
N GLY A 13 -30.03 -59.83 42.06
CA GLY A 13 -30.86 -61.01 41.84
C GLY A 13 -31.23 -61.73 43.14
N ALA A 14 -32.30 -62.52 43.09
CA ALA A 14 -32.68 -63.49 44.11
C ALA A 14 -33.06 -64.82 43.45
N MET A 15 -33.39 -65.86 44.24
CA MET A 15 -33.79 -67.17 43.69
C MET A 15 -34.95 -67.11 42.69
N SER A 16 -35.81 -66.09 42.77
CA SER A 16 -37.00 -65.94 41.94
C SER A 16 -36.97 -64.77 40.94
N GLU A 17 -35.98 -63.86 41.02
CA GLU A 17 -35.90 -62.69 40.15
C GLU A 17 -34.48 -62.46 39.61
N PRO A 18 -34.33 -62.16 38.30
CA PRO A 18 -33.03 -61.92 37.68
C PRO A 18 -32.37 -60.64 38.19
N ARG A 19 -31.06 -60.56 38.04
CA ARG A 19 -30.28 -59.34 38.33
C ARG A 19 -30.76 -58.16 37.48
N ALA A 20 -30.76 -56.96 38.05
CA ALA A 20 -31.01 -55.73 37.29
C ALA A 20 -29.72 -55.22 36.64
N ASN A 21 -29.84 -54.49 35.52
CA ASN A 21 -28.71 -53.86 34.82
C ASN A 21 -28.50 -52.39 35.19
N ARG A 22 -29.49 -51.77 35.82
CA ARG A 22 -29.45 -50.38 36.30
C ARG A 22 -30.25 -50.25 37.59
N ALA A 23 -29.94 -49.21 38.36
CA ALA A 23 -30.77 -48.72 39.45
C ALA A 23 -31.03 -47.23 39.25
N SER A 24 -32.22 -46.75 39.58
CA SER A 24 -32.55 -45.33 39.52
C SER A 24 -33.13 -44.87 40.85
N VAL A 25 -32.80 -43.64 41.22
CA VAL A 25 -33.42 -42.93 42.34
C VAL A 25 -33.96 -41.61 41.80
N LYS A 26 -35.24 -41.36 42.04
CA LYS A 26 -35.93 -40.12 41.66
C LYS A 26 -36.49 -39.47 42.90
N VAL A 27 -36.11 -38.23 43.15
CA VAL A 27 -36.68 -37.38 44.21
C VAL A 27 -37.49 -36.30 43.52
N THR A 28 -38.73 -36.10 43.98
CA THR A 28 -39.62 -35.05 43.45
C THR A 28 -39.91 -34.06 44.56
N PHE A 29 -39.64 -32.79 44.27
CA PHE A 29 -39.84 -31.68 45.18
C PHE A 29 -41.05 -30.86 44.75
N ASP A 30 -41.83 -30.42 45.73
CA ASP A 30 -42.80 -29.35 45.53
C ASP A 30 -42.05 -28.01 45.37
N ASN A 31 -42.25 -27.37 44.22
CA ASN A 31 -41.64 -26.09 43.88
C ASN A 31 -42.68 -24.95 43.78
N SER A 32 -43.87 -25.13 44.37
CA SER A 32 -44.91 -24.09 44.45
C SER A 32 -44.44 -22.80 45.12
N ARG A 33 -43.46 -22.89 46.03
CA ARG A 33 -42.81 -21.74 46.69
C ARG A 33 -41.57 -21.20 45.94
N LYS A 34 -41.27 -21.71 44.74
CA LYS A 34 -40.07 -21.39 43.95
C LYS A 34 -38.76 -21.52 44.76
N ILE A 35 -38.62 -22.62 45.49
CA ILE A 35 -37.39 -22.97 46.22
C ILE A 35 -36.25 -23.26 45.21
N PHE A 36 -36.61 -23.79 44.05
CA PHE A 36 -35.74 -23.98 42.91
C PHE A 36 -36.02 -22.89 41.87
N ASP A 37 -34.96 -22.33 41.29
CA ASP A 37 -35.02 -21.34 40.20
C ASP A 37 -35.38 -21.98 38.85
N ILE A 38 -36.54 -22.64 38.83
CA ILE A 38 -37.08 -23.39 37.71
C ILE A 38 -38.58 -23.05 37.63
N ASP A 39 -39.05 -22.68 36.44
CA ASP A 39 -40.45 -22.32 36.18
C ASP A 39 -41.37 -23.55 36.04
N PHE A 40 -41.24 -24.50 36.95
CA PHE A 40 -42.10 -25.67 37.05
C PHE A 40 -42.61 -25.81 38.49
N PRO A 41 -43.89 -26.19 38.70
CA PRO A 41 -44.47 -26.35 40.03
C PRO A 41 -43.90 -27.55 40.79
N GLU A 42 -43.28 -28.50 40.08
CA GLU A 42 -42.57 -29.63 40.66
C GLU A 42 -41.19 -29.76 40.00
N VAL A 43 -40.20 -30.13 40.80
CA VAL A 43 -38.84 -30.39 40.34
C VAL A 43 -38.48 -31.82 40.69
N SER A 44 -38.26 -32.65 39.67
CA SER A 44 -37.84 -34.02 39.83
C SER A 44 -36.38 -34.19 39.43
N ILE A 45 -35.56 -34.66 40.36
CA ILE A 45 -34.15 -34.98 40.15
C ILE A 45 -34.00 -36.48 40.14
N GLU A 46 -33.48 -37.04 39.05
CA GLU A 46 -33.25 -38.46 38.92
C GLU A 46 -31.77 -38.75 38.65
N ARG A 47 -31.26 -39.78 39.32
CA ARG A 47 -29.95 -40.38 39.05
C ARG A 47 -30.16 -41.82 38.64
N VAL A 48 -29.62 -42.20 37.49
CA VAL A 48 -29.57 -43.59 37.01
C VAL A 48 -28.13 -44.07 37.06
N VAL A 49 -27.92 -45.22 37.69
CA VAL A 49 -26.62 -45.88 37.82
C VAL A 49 -26.63 -47.18 37.04
N HIS A 50 -25.61 -47.37 36.21
CA HIS A 50 -25.43 -48.55 35.37
C HIS A 50 -24.31 -49.45 35.92
N ARG A 51 -24.33 -50.73 35.51
CA ARG A 51 -23.32 -51.72 35.95
C ARG A 51 -21.90 -51.45 35.44
N ASP A 52 -21.74 -50.58 34.45
CA ASP A 52 -20.45 -50.13 33.92
C ASP A 52 -19.88 -48.93 34.70
N GLY A 53 -20.58 -48.48 35.76
CA GLY A 53 -20.19 -47.35 36.58
C GLY A 53 -20.64 -45.99 36.02
N LEU A 54 -21.31 -45.95 34.86
CA LEU A 54 -21.87 -44.72 34.31
C LEU A 54 -23.02 -44.22 35.18
N ASN A 55 -23.07 -42.90 35.36
CA ASN A 55 -24.11 -42.19 36.09
C ASN A 55 -24.76 -41.18 35.17
N GLU A 56 -26.07 -41.28 34.99
CA GLU A 56 -26.88 -40.32 34.26
C GLU A 56 -27.69 -39.50 35.26
N TYR A 57 -27.76 -38.19 35.02
CA TYR A 57 -28.52 -37.26 35.84
C TYR A 57 -29.57 -36.58 34.97
N SER A 58 -30.79 -36.45 35.49
CA SER A 58 -31.85 -35.71 34.82
C SER A 58 -32.61 -34.79 35.79
N ILE A 59 -33.02 -33.64 35.28
CA ILE A 59 -33.93 -32.70 35.96
C ILE A 59 -35.18 -32.59 35.10
N ASN A 60 -36.35 -32.88 35.67
CA ASN A 60 -37.63 -32.93 34.97
C ASN A 60 -37.58 -33.76 33.67
N GLY A 61 -36.81 -34.87 33.69
CA GLY A 61 -36.63 -35.76 32.55
C GLY A 61 -35.61 -35.30 31.49
N SER A 62 -35.06 -34.09 31.61
CA SER A 62 -33.98 -33.59 30.74
C SER A 62 -32.62 -33.98 31.29
N GLN A 63 -31.75 -34.56 30.46
CA GLN A 63 -30.41 -34.98 30.87
C GLN A 63 -29.50 -33.77 31.12
N VAL A 64 -28.81 -33.75 32.27
CA VAL A 64 -27.97 -32.63 32.73
C VAL A 64 -26.63 -33.11 33.27
N ARG A 65 -25.67 -32.20 33.49
CA ARG A 65 -24.40 -32.53 34.14
C ARG A 65 -24.59 -32.56 35.65
N LEU A 66 -23.74 -33.31 36.35
CA LEU A 66 -23.71 -33.29 37.83
C LEU A 66 -23.53 -31.88 38.40
N LYS A 67 -22.76 -31.01 37.71
CA LYS A 67 -22.57 -29.62 38.11
C LYS A 67 -23.91 -28.87 38.17
N ASP A 68 -24.77 -29.05 37.17
CA ASP A 68 -26.06 -28.36 37.07
C ASP A 68 -27.01 -28.83 38.19
N VAL A 69 -26.99 -30.13 38.51
CA VAL A 69 -27.72 -30.68 39.66
C VAL A 69 -27.21 -30.10 40.98
N LEU A 70 -25.89 -30.01 41.16
CA LEU A 70 -25.29 -29.45 42.37
C LEU A 70 -25.60 -27.96 42.54
N GLU A 71 -25.62 -27.19 41.45
CA GLU A 71 -25.95 -25.77 41.46
C GLU A 71 -27.44 -25.55 41.80
N LEU A 72 -28.32 -26.36 41.22
CA LEU A 72 -29.75 -26.36 41.52
C LEU A 72 -30.03 -26.70 42.99
N LEU A 73 -29.40 -27.76 43.50
CA LEU A 73 -29.54 -28.18 44.90
C LEU A 73 -28.95 -27.15 45.86
N ALA A 74 -27.81 -26.53 45.53
CA ALA A 74 -27.22 -25.47 46.33
C ALA A 74 -28.13 -24.23 46.43
N GLY A 75 -28.85 -23.89 45.35
CA GLY A 75 -29.87 -22.83 45.36
C GLY A 75 -31.03 -23.12 46.30
N ALA A 76 -31.44 -24.39 46.42
CA ALA A 76 -32.45 -24.86 47.37
C ALA A 76 -31.90 -25.16 48.78
N HIS A 77 -30.69 -24.68 49.09
CA HIS A 77 -29.96 -24.93 50.33
C HIS A 77 -29.66 -26.40 50.62
N ILE A 78 -29.73 -27.30 49.63
CA ILE A 78 -29.33 -28.71 49.73
C ILE A 78 -27.86 -28.81 49.31
N GLY A 79 -26.96 -28.50 50.25
CA GLY A 79 -25.51 -28.42 50.01
C GLY A 79 -24.80 -29.77 49.92
N SER A 80 -23.60 -29.77 49.32
CA SER A 80 -22.72 -30.95 49.19
C SER A 80 -22.03 -31.36 50.52
N SER A 81 -22.14 -30.54 51.56
CA SER A 81 -21.52 -30.75 52.88
C SER A 81 -22.24 -31.81 53.73
N GLY A 82 -23.45 -32.23 53.34
CA GLY A 82 -24.15 -33.37 53.92
C GLY A 82 -24.84 -33.08 55.25
N HIS A 83 -25.16 -31.83 55.58
CA HIS A 83 -25.87 -31.51 56.83
C HIS A 83 -27.35 -31.94 56.83
N HIS A 84 -27.85 -32.39 55.68
CA HIS A 84 -29.22 -32.80 55.42
C HIS A 84 -29.38 -34.32 55.52
N ILE A 85 -28.27 -35.06 55.44
CA ILE A 85 -28.24 -36.51 55.56
C ILE A 85 -27.21 -36.84 56.63
N ILE A 86 -27.68 -37.11 57.84
CA ILE A 86 -26.83 -37.34 59.00
C ILE A 86 -26.79 -38.83 59.24
N SER A 87 -25.71 -39.47 58.80
CA SER A 87 -25.52 -40.89 59.02
C SER A 87 -24.95 -41.19 60.39
N GLN A 88 -25.13 -42.44 60.86
CA GLN A 88 -24.41 -42.94 62.04
C GLN A 88 -22.90 -42.65 61.95
N GLY A 89 -22.35 -41.99 62.98
CA GLY A 89 -20.95 -41.53 63.04
C GLY A 89 -20.68 -40.16 62.40
N GLU A 90 -21.56 -39.65 61.55
CA GLU A 90 -21.48 -38.29 60.99
C GLU A 90 -22.12 -37.24 61.90
N ALA A 91 -22.94 -37.67 62.88
CA ALA A 91 -23.50 -36.78 63.89
C ALA A 91 -22.41 -35.96 64.60
N ASP A 92 -21.25 -36.56 64.89
CA ASP A 92 -20.12 -35.89 65.57
C ASP A 92 -19.26 -35.00 64.65
N LYS A 93 -19.46 -35.08 63.33
CA LYS A 93 -18.55 -34.54 62.31
C LYS A 93 -18.34 -33.03 62.44
N ILE A 94 -19.41 -32.28 62.69
CA ILE A 94 -19.35 -30.81 62.81
C ILE A 94 -18.60 -30.34 64.07
N VAL A 95 -18.68 -31.14 65.15
CA VAL A 95 -17.97 -30.87 66.39
C VAL A 95 -16.51 -31.29 66.27
N SER A 96 -16.20 -32.40 65.59
CA SER A 96 -14.83 -32.87 65.35
C SER A 96 -14.07 -32.14 64.25
N ALA A 97 -14.76 -31.39 63.37
CA ALA A 97 -14.13 -30.63 62.28
C ALA A 97 -13.14 -29.58 62.81
N ASN A 98 -12.10 -29.28 62.04
CA ASN A 98 -11.22 -28.14 62.37
C ASN A 98 -11.98 -26.81 62.21
N ALA A 99 -11.43 -25.72 62.73
CA ALA A 99 -12.13 -24.43 62.76
C ALA A 99 -12.51 -23.93 61.35
N LYS A 100 -11.66 -24.16 60.35
CA LYS A 100 -11.88 -23.78 58.95
C LYS A 100 -12.98 -24.61 58.29
N GLU A 101 -12.95 -25.92 58.44
CA GLU A 101 -13.98 -26.84 57.94
C GLU A 101 -15.33 -26.51 58.57
N ARG A 102 -15.34 -26.22 59.88
CA ARG A 102 -16.56 -25.81 60.58
C ARG A 102 -17.12 -24.49 60.03
N LYS A 103 -16.27 -23.51 59.73
CA LYS A 103 -16.67 -22.26 59.05
C LYS A 103 -17.31 -22.58 57.70
N ALA A 104 -16.65 -23.39 56.87
CA ALA A 104 -17.17 -23.77 55.56
C ALA A 104 -18.51 -24.52 55.64
N MET A 105 -18.69 -25.39 56.64
CA MET A 105 -19.96 -26.09 56.93
C MET A 105 -21.08 -25.10 57.26
N VAL A 106 -20.80 -24.11 58.11
CA VAL A 106 -21.78 -23.06 58.48
C VAL A 106 -22.09 -22.14 57.31
N GLU A 107 -21.09 -21.72 56.53
CA GLU A 107 -21.29 -20.90 55.32
C GLU A 107 -22.14 -21.62 54.27
N ASP A 108 -21.94 -22.93 54.08
CA ASP A 108 -22.74 -23.75 53.15
C ASP A 108 -24.20 -23.82 53.62
N ALA A 109 -24.42 -24.03 54.91
CA ALA A 109 -25.78 -24.10 55.46
C ALA A 109 -26.52 -22.75 55.46
N LEU A 110 -25.79 -21.63 55.59
CA LEU A 110 -26.33 -20.29 55.38
C LEU A 110 -26.60 -19.98 53.89
N GLY A 111 -26.27 -20.88 52.97
CA GLY A 111 -26.47 -20.68 51.52
C GLY A 111 -25.45 -19.74 50.87
N LEU A 112 -24.35 -19.42 51.56
CA LEU A 112 -23.37 -18.43 51.09
C LEU A 112 -22.46 -18.97 50.00
N LYS A 113 -22.43 -20.29 49.82
CA LYS A 113 -21.57 -20.98 48.88
C LYS A 113 -21.78 -20.57 47.43
N LEU A 114 -23.02 -20.24 47.03
CA LEU A 114 -23.31 -19.71 45.69
C LEU A 114 -22.59 -18.37 45.46
N TYR A 115 -22.61 -17.47 46.43
CA TYR A 115 -21.92 -16.18 46.33
C TYR A 115 -20.39 -16.37 46.33
N GLN A 116 -19.86 -17.32 47.11
CA GLN A 116 -18.44 -17.68 47.06
C GLN A 116 -18.02 -18.21 45.68
N TYR A 117 -18.84 -19.07 45.06
CA TYR A 117 -18.58 -19.55 43.70
C TYR A 117 -18.60 -18.40 42.68
N LYS A 118 -19.60 -17.51 42.75
CA LYS A 118 -19.68 -16.33 41.88
C LYS A 118 -18.49 -15.40 42.06
N ARG A 119 -18.00 -15.22 43.29
CA ARG A 119 -16.79 -14.43 43.59
C ARG A 119 -15.55 -15.06 42.93
N LEU A 120 -15.29 -16.34 43.19
CA LEU A 120 -14.17 -17.08 42.60
C LEU A 120 -14.21 -17.11 41.06
N GLU A 121 -15.40 -17.22 40.47
CA GLU A 121 -15.55 -17.14 39.02
C GLU A 121 -15.22 -15.75 38.48
N SER A 122 -15.66 -14.70 39.18
CA SER A 122 -15.39 -13.31 38.83
C SER A 122 -13.91 -12.97 38.97
N GLU A 123 -13.23 -13.47 40.01
CA GLU A 123 -11.77 -13.36 40.18
C GLU A 123 -11.02 -14.02 39.02
N ARG A 124 -11.43 -15.23 38.60
CA ARG A 124 -10.85 -15.92 37.44
C ARG A 124 -11.04 -15.14 36.15
N LYS A 125 -12.26 -14.61 35.93
CA LYS A 125 -12.57 -13.76 34.78
C LYS A 125 -11.69 -12.51 34.78
N LEU A 126 -11.56 -11.85 35.93
CA LEU A 126 -10.74 -10.65 36.08
C LEU A 126 -9.27 -10.92 35.75
N LYS A 127 -8.69 -12.01 36.26
CA LYS A 127 -7.32 -12.41 35.95
C LYS A 127 -7.13 -12.61 34.43
N LYS A 128 -8.06 -13.30 33.78
CA LYS A 128 -8.03 -13.50 32.32
C LYS A 128 -8.16 -12.18 31.56
N THR A 129 -8.99 -11.26 32.03
CA THR A 129 -9.12 -9.92 31.42
C THR A 129 -7.79 -9.15 31.50
N PHE A 130 -7.08 -9.20 32.63
CA PHE A 130 -5.74 -8.58 32.73
C PHE A 130 -4.71 -9.21 31.79
N GLU A 131 -4.73 -10.54 31.64
CA GLU A 131 -3.88 -11.22 30.66
C GLU A 131 -4.17 -10.75 29.23
N ASN A 132 -5.46 -10.59 28.88
CA ASN A 132 -5.86 -10.07 27.56
C ASN A 132 -5.42 -8.61 27.36
N ILE A 133 -5.58 -7.74 28.37
CA ILE A 133 -5.11 -6.35 28.30
C ILE A 133 -3.61 -6.31 27.98
N ALA A 134 -2.81 -7.07 28.72
CA ALA A 134 -1.36 -7.13 28.51
C ALA A 134 -0.99 -7.61 27.10
N GLN A 135 -1.73 -8.57 26.54
CA GLN A 135 -1.54 -9.04 25.16
C GLN A 135 -1.86 -7.95 24.14
N VAL A 136 -2.99 -7.26 24.28
CA VAL A 136 -3.39 -6.17 23.38
C VAL A 136 -2.39 -5.01 23.44
N GLU A 137 -1.92 -4.63 24.63
CA GLU A 137 -0.87 -3.63 24.80
C GLU A 137 0.43 -4.00 24.10
N ALA A 138 0.85 -5.26 24.19
CA ALA A 138 2.05 -5.76 23.51
C ALA A 138 1.91 -5.67 22.00
N LEU A 139 0.78 -6.09 21.44
CA LEU A 139 0.49 -5.98 20.00
C LEU A 139 0.51 -4.52 19.52
N ARG A 140 -0.05 -3.59 20.29
CA ARG A 140 0.00 -2.16 19.96
C ARG A 140 1.42 -1.61 19.99
N LYS A 141 2.23 -2.00 20.97
CA LYS A 141 3.65 -1.62 21.04
C LYS A 141 4.46 -2.14 19.84
N GLU A 142 4.12 -3.33 19.33
CA GLU A 142 4.72 -3.92 18.14
C GLU A 142 4.34 -3.17 16.84
N ILE A 143 3.06 -2.78 16.70
CA ILE A 143 2.56 -2.09 15.50
C ILE A 143 3.01 -0.62 15.45
N ALA A 144 3.14 0.05 16.60
CA ALA A 144 3.49 1.48 16.69
C ALA A 144 4.69 1.94 15.83
N PRO A 145 5.87 1.28 15.86
CA PRO A 145 7.00 1.68 15.02
C PRO A 145 6.72 1.51 13.51
N HIS A 146 6.03 0.43 13.12
CA HIS A 146 5.66 0.18 11.72
C HIS A 146 4.69 1.25 11.21
N LEU A 147 3.65 1.56 12.01
CA LEU A 147 2.69 2.61 11.69
C LEU A 147 3.36 3.97 11.52
N LYS A 148 4.28 4.34 12.43
CA LYS A 148 5.03 5.61 12.33
C LYS A 148 5.93 5.67 11.11
N PHE A 149 6.49 4.53 10.69
CA PHE A 149 7.26 4.44 9.45
C PHE A 149 6.38 4.63 8.23
N LEU A 150 5.27 3.89 8.13
CA LEU A 150 4.29 4.01 7.05
C LEU A 150 3.74 5.44 6.94
N GLN A 151 3.40 6.08 8.06
CA GLN A 151 2.91 7.45 8.09
C GLN A 151 3.90 8.42 7.43
N LYS A 152 5.19 8.34 7.77
CA LYS A 152 6.22 9.18 7.15
C LYS A 152 6.35 8.94 5.64
N GLN A 153 6.17 7.71 5.18
CA GLN A 153 6.21 7.42 3.76
C GLN A 153 4.98 7.96 3.03
N VAL A 154 3.79 7.86 3.62
CA VAL A 154 2.56 8.47 3.08
C VAL A 154 2.69 9.99 3.00
N GLU A 155 3.20 10.65 4.05
CA GLU A 155 3.47 12.10 4.02
C GLU A 155 4.45 12.51 2.90
N LYS A 156 5.44 11.66 2.61
CA LYS A 156 6.36 11.88 1.49
C LYS A 156 5.63 11.74 0.15
N LEU A 157 4.78 10.73 0.00
CA LEU A 157 3.97 10.51 -1.20
C LEU A 157 3.01 11.67 -1.48
N GLU A 158 2.33 12.18 -0.46
CA GLU A 158 1.44 13.35 -0.58
C GLU A 158 2.20 14.58 -1.09
N LYS A 159 3.41 14.83 -0.57
CA LYS A 159 4.29 15.90 -1.07
C LYS A 159 4.70 15.67 -2.52
N THR A 160 5.00 14.43 -2.91
CA THR A 160 5.32 14.08 -4.30
C THR A 160 4.13 14.29 -5.24
N GLU A 161 2.90 14.02 -4.80
CA GLU A 161 1.69 14.28 -5.58
C GLU A 161 1.49 15.78 -5.83
N ILE A 162 1.65 16.62 -4.80
CA ILE A 162 1.58 18.08 -4.94
C ILE A 162 2.64 18.58 -5.93
N LEU A 163 3.90 18.13 -5.80
CA LEU A 163 4.97 18.48 -6.73
C LEU A 163 4.66 18.04 -8.17
N ARG A 164 4.01 16.88 -8.35
CA ARG A 164 3.58 16.39 -9.67
C ARG A 164 2.51 17.31 -10.27
N GLU A 165 1.50 17.72 -9.50
CA GLU A 165 0.46 18.64 -9.96
C GLU A 165 1.01 20.02 -10.35
N GLU A 166 1.94 20.56 -9.55
CA GLU A 166 2.66 21.79 -9.87
C GLU A 166 3.45 21.66 -11.18
N LEU A 167 4.15 20.53 -11.36
CA LEU A 167 4.91 20.25 -12.58
C LEU A 167 3.99 20.13 -13.80
N ILE A 168 2.82 19.48 -13.68
CA ILE A 168 1.82 19.36 -14.76
C ILE A 168 1.39 20.75 -15.24
N LYS A 169 0.99 21.64 -14.31
CA LYS A 169 0.54 23.00 -14.67
C LYS A 169 1.65 23.77 -15.38
N LEU A 170 2.86 23.74 -14.81
CA LEU A 170 4.01 24.44 -15.38
C LEU A 170 4.41 23.90 -16.77
N ALA A 171 4.36 22.57 -16.94
CA ALA A 171 4.61 21.91 -18.22
C ALA A 171 3.57 22.30 -19.28
N GLN A 172 2.29 22.31 -18.92
CA GLN A 172 1.23 22.66 -19.87
C GLN A 172 1.39 24.09 -20.40
N GLU A 173 1.68 25.05 -19.51
CA GLU A 173 1.91 26.43 -19.92
C GLU A 173 3.18 26.58 -20.77
N TYR A 174 4.28 25.94 -20.38
CA TYR A 174 5.53 25.96 -21.14
C TYR A 174 5.33 25.36 -22.54
N PHE A 175 4.74 24.17 -22.64
CA PHE A 175 4.59 23.47 -23.91
C PHE A 175 3.69 24.22 -24.89
N LYS A 176 2.62 24.84 -24.38
CA LYS A 176 1.74 25.65 -25.24
C LYS A 176 2.47 26.84 -25.84
N ASN A 177 3.25 27.55 -25.03
CA ASN A 177 4.00 28.72 -25.49
C ASN A 177 5.11 28.32 -26.48
N GLU A 178 5.81 27.22 -26.21
CA GLU A 178 6.88 26.74 -27.08
C GLU A 178 6.34 26.24 -28.43
N GLU A 179 5.19 25.55 -28.45
CA GLU A 179 4.50 25.13 -29.68
C GLU A 179 4.17 26.34 -30.56
N VAL A 180 3.60 27.40 -29.98
CA VAL A 180 3.23 28.61 -30.72
C VAL A 180 4.47 29.34 -31.26
N TYR A 181 5.54 29.42 -30.47
CA TYR A 181 6.80 30.03 -30.88
C TYR A 181 7.49 29.27 -32.03
N ILE A 182 7.58 27.94 -31.93
CA ILE A 182 8.14 27.12 -33.01
C ILE A 182 7.29 27.25 -34.27
N ALA A 183 5.96 27.27 -34.14
CA ALA A 183 5.04 27.44 -35.26
C ALA A 183 5.21 28.81 -35.94
N SER A 184 5.36 29.90 -35.17
CA SER A 184 5.56 31.24 -35.73
C SER A 184 6.88 31.36 -36.49
N LEU A 185 7.99 30.87 -35.91
CA LEU A 185 9.29 30.86 -36.58
C LEU A 185 9.30 30.01 -37.84
N LYS A 186 8.59 28.87 -37.83
CA LYS A 186 8.45 28.01 -39.00
C LYS A 186 7.69 28.71 -40.13
N SER A 187 6.68 29.51 -39.79
CA SER A 187 5.97 30.36 -40.75
C SER A 187 6.89 31.45 -41.30
N GLU A 188 7.59 32.19 -40.44
CA GLU A 188 8.51 33.27 -40.85
C GLU A 188 9.61 32.75 -41.79
N LEU A 189 10.26 31.63 -41.44
CA LEU A 189 11.30 31.02 -42.30
C LEU A 189 10.74 30.55 -43.64
N ARG A 190 9.51 30.01 -43.66
CA ARG A 190 8.84 29.61 -44.89
C ARG A 190 8.58 30.82 -45.78
N ASP A 191 8.07 31.91 -45.21
CA ASP A 191 7.72 33.14 -45.91
C ASP A 191 8.99 33.86 -46.43
N GLU A 192 10.12 33.81 -45.71
CA GLU A 192 11.42 34.32 -46.17
C GLU A 192 12.04 33.45 -47.29
N ARG A 193 11.89 32.13 -47.21
CA ARG A 193 12.51 31.17 -48.13
C ARG A 193 11.82 31.08 -49.48
N GLU A 194 10.48 31.06 -49.49
CA GLU A 194 9.69 30.88 -50.71
C GLU A 194 10.04 31.87 -51.85
N PRO A 195 10.20 33.19 -51.61
CA PRO A 195 10.60 34.12 -52.67
C PRO A 195 12.04 33.92 -53.14
N LEU A 196 12.96 33.55 -52.24
CA LEU A 196 14.36 33.32 -52.58
C LEU A 196 14.54 32.05 -53.41
N ASP A 197 13.83 30.97 -53.09
CA ASP A 197 13.85 29.72 -53.89
C ASP A 197 13.24 29.97 -55.29
N LYS A 198 12.20 30.81 -55.41
CA LYS A 198 11.64 31.23 -56.71
C LYS A 198 12.65 32.07 -57.51
N ALA A 199 13.34 33.01 -56.87
CA ALA A 199 14.37 33.83 -57.51
C ALA A 199 15.56 33.00 -57.99
N LEU A 200 16.06 32.09 -57.14
CA LEU A 200 17.17 31.19 -57.50
C LEU A 200 16.80 30.27 -58.66
N LYS A 201 15.59 29.67 -58.67
CA LYS A 201 15.13 28.83 -59.80
C LYS A 201 15.01 29.59 -61.11
N LYS A 202 14.71 30.89 -61.07
CA LYS A 202 14.65 31.74 -62.25
C LYS A 202 16.06 32.05 -62.75
N LEU A 203 16.94 32.51 -61.86
CA LEU A 203 18.34 32.79 -62.19
C LEU A 203 19.11 31.54 -62.61
N SER A 204 18.85 30.36 -62.04
CA SER A 204 19.56 29.14 -62.43
C SER A 204 19.23 28.73 -63.87
N LYS A 205 17.98 28.93 -64.31
CA LYS A 205 17.59 28.72 -65.71
C LYS A 205 18.29 29.71 -66.64
N GLU A 206 18.32 30.98 -66.25
CA GLU A 206 19.03 32.04 -67.01
C GLU A 206 20.55 31.77 -67.04
N SER A 207 21.14 31.28 -65.94
CA SER A 207 22.54 30.88 -65.76
C SER A 207 22.90 29.64 -66.58
N ASP A 208 22.04 28.62 -66.64
CA ASP A 208 22.26 27.41 -67.46
C ASP A 208 22.23 27.72 -68.96
N ASP A 209 21.37 28.66 -69.38
CA ASP A 209 21.36 29.15 -70.76
C ASP A 209 22.58 30.05 -71.06
N ALA A 210 23.05 30.83 -70.07
CA ALA A 210 24.30 31.60 -70.14
C ALA A 210 25.56 30.71 -70.14
N LYS A 211 25.58 29.60 -69.40
CA LYS A 211 26.71 28.66 -69.32
C LYS A 211 26.94 27.91 -70.63
N LYS A 212 25.88 27.63 -71.41
CA LYS A 212 26.01 27.15 -72.81
C LYS A 212 26.75 28.17 -73.69
N MET A 213 26.68 29.46 -73.33
CA MET A 213 27.37 30.55 -74.02
C MET A 213 28.86 30.66 -73.61
N ILE A 214 29.28 30.09 -72.47
CA ILE A 214 30.69 30.04 -72.02
C ILE A 214 31.54 29.10 -72.93
N GLU A 215 30.92 28.19 -73.69
CA GLU A 215 31.65 27.46 -74.75
C GLU A 215 32.23 28.41 -75.84
N LEU A 216 31.73 29.65 -75.93
CA LEU A 216 32.28 30.72 -76.78
C LEU A 216 33.53 31.40 -76.21
N GLU A 217 34.05 31.04 -75.04
CA GLU A 217 35.33 31.55 -74.53
C GLU A 217 36.50 31.10 -75.46
N SER A 218 36.37 29.88 -76.01
CA SER A 218 37.20 29.39 -77.12
C SER A 218 37.00 30.22 -78.39
N GLY A 219 35.77 30.66 -78.63
CA GLY A 219 35.36 31.52 -79.74
C GLY A 219 35.90 32.95 -79.64
N LEU A 220 35.99 33.53 -78.44
CA LEU A 220 36.57 34.86 -78.20
C LEU A 220 38.07 34.83 -78.41
N SER A 221 38.76 33.81 -77.88
CA SER A 221 40.21 33.64 -78.10
C SER A 221 40.52 33.45 -79.60
N ALA A 222 39.71 32.64 -80.29
CA ALA A 222 39.81 32.46 -81.75
C ALA A 222 39.48 33.74 -82.52
N ALA A 223 38.44 34.49 -82.13
CA ALA A 223 38.06 35.74 -82.77
C ALA A 223 39.11 36.85 -82.58
N ARG A 224 39.69 36.97 -81.38
CA ARG A 224 40.80 37.88 -81.09
C ARG A 224 42.04 37.52 -81.90
N LYS A 225 42.39 36.24 -81.97
CA LYS A 225 43.51 35.76 -82.79
C LYS A 225 43.29 36.04 -84.27
N HIS A 226 42.08 35.79 -84.78
CA HIS A 226 41.72 36.06 -86.17
C HIS A 226 41.75 37.56 -86.51
N ARG A 227 41.25 38.42 -85.61
CA ARG A 227 41.35 39.88 -85.71
C ARG A 227 42.81 40.34 -85.75
N ASP A 228 43.66 39.81 -84.88
CA ASP A 228 45.08 40.17 -84.81
C ASP A 228 45.83 39.70 -86.06
N GLU A 229 45.49 38.54 -86.61
CA GLU A 229 45.99 38.04 -87.90
C GLU A 229 45.59 38.97 -89.06
N LEU A 230 44.30 39.29 -89.19
CA LEU A 230 43.80 40.22 -90.21
C LEU A 230 44.42 41.61 -90.10
N THR A 231 44.62 42.12 -88.88
CA THR A 231 45.28 43.40 -88.64
C THR A 231 46.74 43.39 -89.11
N ARG A 232 47.45 42.28 -88.89
CA ARG A 232 48.83 42.09 -89.38
C ARG A 232 48.87 41.95 -90.90
N GLU A 233 47.92 41.22 -91.50
CA GLU A 233 47.83 41.05 -92.95
C GLU A 233 47.52 42.37 -93.67
N LEU A 234 46.60 43.17 -93.13
CA LEU A 234 46.32 44.53 -93.60
C LEU A 234 47.56 45.41 -93.54
N GLY A 235 48.31 45.39 -92.43
CA GLY A 235 49.58 46.14 -92.33
C GLY A 235 50.63 45.70 -93.36
N LYS A 236 50.70 44.40 -93.69
CA LYS A 236 51.58 43.88 -94.75
C LYS A 236 51.12 44.32 -96.15
N LEU A 237 49.82 44.25 -96.42
CA LEU A 237 49.23 44.68 -97.70
C LEU A 237 49.43 46.18 -97.91
N GLU A 238 49.25 47.01 -96.87
CA GLU A 238 49.55 48.44 -96.92
C GLU A 238 51.04 48.70 -97.21
N GLY A 239 51.94 47.94 -96.59
CA GLY A 239 53.38 47.98 -96.88
C GLY A 239 53.71 47.64 -98.33
N LEU A 240 53.07 46.60 -98.90
CA LEU A 240 53.25 46.18 -100.28
C LEU A 240 52.71 47.20 -101.28
N ILE A 241 51.53 47.77 -101.01
CA ILE A 241 50.94 48.83 -101.83
C ILE A 241 51.87 50.05 -101.85
N MET A 242 52.37 50.49 -100.70
CA MET A 242 53.31 51.61 -100.62
C MET A 242 54.64 51.33 -101.36
N ALA A 243 55.13 50.10 -101.33
CA ALA A 243 56.35 49.73 -102.04
C ALA A 243 56.18 49.79 -103.57
N GLU A 244 55.06 49.27 -104.09
CA GLU A 244 54.74 49.32 -105.52
C GLU A 244 54.41 50.75 -105.98
N GLU A 245 53.74 51.57 -105.15
CA GLU A 245 53.50 52.99 -105.44
C GLU A 245 54.82 53.78 -105.54
N ARG A 246 55.80 53.52 -104.65
CA ARG A 246 57.15 54.11 -104.76
C ARG A 246 57.95 53.59 -105.95
N ALA A 247 57.76 52.34 -106.36
CA ALA A 247 58.41 51.79 -107.55
C ALA A 247 57.97 52.55 -108.80
N ILE A 248 56.66 52.79 -108.95
CA ILE A 248 56.11 53.63 -110.03
C ILE A 248 56.68 55.05 -109.98
N GLU A 249 56.73 55.67 -108.79
CA GLU A 249 57.24 57.04 -108.62
C GLU A 249 58.72 57.16 -109.03
N ASN A 250 59.57 56.20 -108.64
CA ASN A 250 60.98 56.16 -109.03
C ASN A 250 61.17 55.95 -110.53
N GLU A 251 60.35 55.10 -111.14
CA GLU A 251 60.43 54.78 -112.56
C GLU A 251 59.99 55.98 -113.43
N GLN A 252 58.96 56.70 -113.01
CA GLN A 252 58.55 57.98 -113.62
C GLN A 252 59.64 59.06 -113.47
N ARG A 253 60.33 59.10 -112.31
CA ARG A 253 61.43 60.04 -112.06
C ARG A 253 62.67 59.74 -112.90
N LEU A 254 62.97 58.46 -113.14
CA LEU A 254 64.07 58.03 -114.02
C LEU A 254 63.82 58.42 -115.48
N ALA A 255 62.60 58.20 -115.98
CA ALA A 255 62.19 58.59 -117.34
C ALA A 255 62.28 60.12 -117.58
N ALA A 256 61.97 60.94 -116.56
CA ALA A 256 62.07 62.39 -116.66
C ALA A 256 63.52 62.94 -116.68
N SER A 257 64.52 62.16 -116.25
CA SER A 257 65.93 62.63 -116.19
C SER A 257 66.77 62.29 -117.43
N GLU A 258 66.24 61.49 -118.37
CA GLU A 258 66.97 61.06 -119.58
C GLU A 258 66.86 62.02 -120.78
N GLU A 259 66.09 63.11 -120.71
CA GLU A 259 65.92 64.08 -121.82
C GLU A 259 67.16 64.95 -122.14
N THR A 260 68.23 64.92 -121.33
CA THR A 260 69.44 65.76 -121.52
C THR A 260 70.75 64.97 -121.42
N LYS A 261 71.09 64.14 -122.42
CA LYS A 261 72.45 63.56 -122.57
C LYS A 261 73.22 64.21 -123.73
N THR A 262 74.43 64.66 -123.42
CA THR A 262 75.50 65.06 -124.35
C THR A 262 75.88 63.91 -125.28
N VAL A 263 75.91 64.17 -126.59
CA VAL A 263 76.44 63.23 -127.60
C VAL A 263 77.97 63.19 -127.48
N ARG A 264 78.58 62.00 -127.57
CA ARG A 264 80.05 61.85 -127.53
C ARG A 264 80.65 62.50 -128.77
N LEU A 265 81.69 63.33 -128.61
CA LEU A 265 82.32 64.08 -129.71
C LEU A 265 82.71 63.17 -130.89
N LYS A 266 83.19 61.95 -130.60
CA LYS A 266 83.57 60.93 -131.59
C LYS A 266 82.41 60.49 -132.48
N GLU A 267 81.20 60.41 -131.94
CA GLU A 267 79.99 60.03 -132.69
C GLU A 267 79.48 61.20 -133.56
N VAL A 268 79.80 62.45 -133.19
CA VAL A 268 79.53 63.64 -134.03
C VAL A 268 80.56 63.74 -135.16
N GLU A 269 81.82 63.40 -134.89
CA GLU A 269 82.88 63.34 -135.90
C GLU A 269 82.63 62.24 -136.94
N ASP A 270 82.21 61.05 -136.52
CA ASP A 270 81.85 59.96 -137.43
C ASP A 270 80.64 60.34 -138.30
N LEU A 271 79.61 60.98 -137.69
CA LEU A 271 78.46 61.49 -138.44
C LEU A 271 78.88 62.60 -139.43
N PHE A 272 79.82 63.47 -139.04
CA PHE A 272 80.34 64.54 -139.92
C PHE A 272 81.13 63.97 -141.10
N GLN A 273 81.98 62.96 -140.86
CA GLN A 273 82.71 62.27 -141.93
C GLN A 273 81.75 61.60 -142.90
N GLU A 274 80.75 60.86 -142.41
CA GLU A 274 79.76 60.23 -143.29
C GLU A 274 78.91 61.25 -144.06
N VAL A 275 78.47 62.32 -143.39
CA VAL A 275 77.64 63.38 -144.00
C VAL A 275 78.41 64.16 -145.07
N SER A 276 79.72 64.35 -144.91
CA SER A 276 80.58 65.07 -145.86
C SER A 276 80.66 64.43 -147.26
N VAL A 277 80.33 63.15 -147.38
CA VAL A 277 80.31 62.40 -148.64
C VAL A 277 79.01 62.63 -149.43
N PHE A 278 77.96 63.17 -148.78
CA PHE A 278 76.67 63.41 -149.43
C PHE A 278 76.57 64.87 -149.94
N SER A 279 76.39 65.05 -151.26
CA SER A 279 76.12 66.37 -151.86
C SER A 279 74.64 66.79 -151.79
N ASP A 280 73.79 65.99 -151.15
CA ASP A 280 72.33 66.08 -151.24
C ASP A 280 71.69 66.29 -149.85
N ILE A 281 71.28 67.53 -149.56
CA ILE A 281 70.82 68.01 -148.23
C ILE A 281 69.65 67.19 -147.66
N GLY A 282 68.78 66.64 -148.52
CA GLY A 282 67.62 65.85 -148.08
C GLY A 282 68.00 64.55 -147.36
N LYS A 283 69.10 63.89 -147.78
CA LYS A 283 69.57 62.64 -147.15
C LYS A 283 70.22 62.89 -145.79
N ILE A 284 70.87 64.04 -145.62
CA ILE A 284 71.49 64.47 -144.37
C ILE A 284 70.41 64.66 -143.28
N ILE A 285 69.34 65.38 -143.60
CA ILE A 285 68.23 65.62 -142.66
C ILE A 285 67.50 64.33 -142.30
N GLY A 286 67.30 63.42 -143.26
CA GLY A 286 66.67 62.12 -143.01
C GLY A 286 67.46 61.25 -142.02
N ARG A 287 68.79 61.22 -142.16
CA ARG A 287 69.68 60.44 -141.29
C ARG A 287 69.71 61.00 -139.87
N ILE A 288 69.77 62.33 -139.72
CA ILE A 288 69.70 63.00 -138.42
C ILE A 288 68.35 62.73 -137.72
N LYS A 289 67.23 62.74 -138.46
CA LYS A 289 65.92 62.38 -137.90
C LYS A 289 65.85 60.92 -137.45
N GLN A 290 66.39 59.99 -138.23
CA GLN A 290 66.40 58.57 -137.87
C GLN A 290 67.26 58.33 -136.61
N PHE A 291 68.42 58.98 -136.51
CA PHE A 291 69.30 58.92 -135.34
C PHE A 291 68.62 59.41 -134.04
N ILE A 292 67.78 60.45 -134.14
CA ILE A 292 67.01 60.97 -132.99
C ILE A 292 65.81 60.07 -132.63
N GLN A 293 65.14 59.46 -133.60
CA GLN A 293 63.95 58.65 -133.35
C GLN A 293 64.23 57.30 -132.71
N GLU A 294 65.29 56.59 -133.11
CA GLU A 294 65.60 55.25 -132.57
C GLU A 294 65.91 55.27 -131.06
N ARG A 295 66.37 56.41 -130.51
CA ARG A 295 66.67 56.54 -129.08
C ARG A 295 65.48 56.98 -128.21
N LYS A 296 64.37 57.47 -128.78
CA LYS A 296 63.28 58.09 -128.00
C LYS A 296 62.18 57.13 -127.52
N HIS A 297 62.18 55.84 -127.88
CA HIS A 297 60.93 55.05 -127.78
C HIS A 297 60.97 53.61 -127.26
N ASN A 298 62.04 53.10 -126.64
CA ASN A 298 62.11 51.64 -126.42
C ASN A 298 62.32 51.12 -124.99
N ARG A 299 62.11 51.89 -123.90
CA ARG A 299 62.18 51.30 -122.54
C ARG A 299 61.13 51.70 -121.48
N ASP A 300 60.36 52.78 -121.62
CA ASP A 300 59.64 53.34 -120.45
C ASP A 300 58.18 52.88 -120.20
N SER A 301 57.46 52.24 -121.14
CA SER A 301 55.99 52.08 -121.01
C SER A 301 55.45 50.76 -120.45
N LYS A 302 56.24 49.67 -120.39
CA LYS A 302 55.74 48.33 -119.97
C LYS A 302 55.75 48.10 -118.46
N LEU A 303 56.78 48.58 -117.75
CA LEU A 303 56.97 48.31 -116.31
C LEU A 303 55.93 49.02 -115.43
N ILE A 304 55.54 50.25 -115.81
CA ILE A 304 54.52 51.04 -115.11
C ILE A 304 53.13 50.38 -115.16
N ALA A 305 52.76 49.79 -116.30
CA ALA A 305 51.45 49.15 -116.47
C ALA A 305 51.32 47.87 -115.62
N GLU A 306 52.39 47.08 -115.50
CA GLU A 306 52.39 45.86 -114.67
C GLU A 306 52.30 46.18 -113.17
N ALA A 307 52.94 47.25 -112.71
CA ALA A 307 52.86 47.71 -111.33
C ALA A 307 51.45 48.23 -110.96
N GLN A 308 50.77 48.92 -111.88
CA GLN A 308 49.39 49.40 -111.67
C GLN A 308 48.36 48.25 -111.52
N VAL A 309 48.52 47.17 -112.28
CA VAL A 309 47.66 45.98 -112.14
C VAL A 309 47.86 45.34 -110.76
N ARG A 310 49.11 45.16 -110.33
CA ARG A 310 49.43 44.64 -108.98
C ARG A 310 48.84 45.49 -107.86
N ILE A 311 48.92 46.81 -107.94
CA ILE A 311 48.31 47.71 -106.95
C ILE A 311 46.79 47.54 -106.90
N SER A 312 46.12 47.37 -108.04
CA SER A 312 44.66 47.18 -108.09
C SER A 312 44.21 45.88 -107.43
N GLU A 313 44.99 44.79 -107.59
CA GLU A 313 44.75 43.51 -106.94
C GLU A 313 44.99 43.57 -105.44
N LEU A 314 46.08 44.22 -105.01
CA LEU A 314 46.39 44.44 -103.60
C LEU A 314 45.32 45.32 -102.92
N LYS A 315 44.79 46.36 -103.58
CA LYS A 315 43.70 47.20 -103.06
C LYS A 315 42.40 46.43 -102.91
N LYS A 316 42.04 45.55 -103.85
CA LYS A 316 40.87 44.65 -103.70
C LYS A 316 41.01 43.72 -102.51
N ARG A 317 42.20 43.13 -102.32
CA ARG A 317 42.47 42.25 -101.17
C ARG A 317 42.40 43.03 -99.84
N LYS A 318 42.94 44.24 -99.79
CA LYS A 318 42.83 45.15 -98.64
C LYS A 318 41.37 45.41 -98.25
N THR A 319 40.50 45.75 -99.21
CA THR A 319 39.08 46.01 -98.91
C THR A 319 38.35 44.77 -98.37
N ALA A 320 38.70 43.57 -98.86
CA ALA A 320 38.13 42.33 -98.34
C ALA A 320 38.55 42.09 -96.88
N ASP A 321 39.84 42.27 -96.56
CA ASP A 321 40.36 42.08 -95.20
C ASP A 321 39.84 43.17 -94.22
N GLU A 322 39.58 44.40 -94.69
CA GLU A 322 38.93 45.45 -93.89
C GLU A 322 37.49 45.08 -93.50
N THR A 323 36.70 44.53 -94.43
CA THR A 323 35.34 44.05 -94.14
C THR A 323 35.34 42.85 -93.18
N ALA A 324 36.29 41.93 -93.34
CA ALA A 324 36.46 40.80 -92.43
C ALA A 324 36.87 41.26 -91.02
N LEU A 325 37.73 42.28 -90.92
CA LEU A 325 38.14 42.87 -89.64
C LEU A 325 36.98 43.56 -88.91
N ALA A 326 36.10 44.26 -89.64
CA ALA A 326 34.91 44.88 -89.07
C ALA A 326 33.94 43.83 -88.49
N ALA A 327 33.67 42.76 -89.24
CA ALA A 327 32.85 41.65 -88.78
C ALA A 327 33.46 40.92 -87.56
N ALA A 328 34.79 40.77 -87.52
CA ALA A 328 35.49 40.20 -86.36
C ALA A 328 35.37 41.07 -85.11
N ARG A 329 35.39 42.41 -85.24
CA ARG A 329 35.20 43.35 -84.12
C ARG A 329 33.78 43.35 -83.58
N GLU A 330 32.77 43.28 -84.45
CA GLU A 330 31.36 43.20 -84.06
C GLU A 330 31.10 41.93 -83.22
N LYS A 331 31.60 40.78 -83.71
CA LYS A 331 31.51 39.51 -82.99
C LYS A 331 32.26 39.52 -81.65
N GLU A 332 33.41 40.19 -81.55
CA GLU A 332 34.14 40.35 -80.28
C GLU A 332 33.33 41.18 -79.26
N ASN A 333 32.65 42.24 -79.70
CA ASN A 333 31.82 43.07 -78.83
C ASN A 333 30.59 42.32 -78.30
N GLU A 334 29.90 41.57 -79.16
CA GLU A 334 28.77 40.71 -78.76
C GLU A 334 29.18 39.70 -77.68
N ILE A 335 30.35 39.06 -77.84
CA ILE A 335 30.84 38.10 -76.85
C ILE A 335 31.22 38.79 -75.53
N ASN A 336 31.86 39.97 -75.57
CA ASN A 336 32.19 40.73 -74.35
C ASN A 336 30.94 41.21 -73.57
N GLU A 337 29.85 41.56 -74.26
CA GLU A 337 28.58 41.93 -73.61
C GLU A 337 27.91 40.72 -72.96
N ALA A 338 27.94 39.56 -73.62
CA ALA A 338 27.48 38.30 -73.05
C ALA A 338 28.27 37.91 -71.79
N GLU A 339 29.61 37.99 -71.80
CA GLU A 339 30.45 37.72 -70.62
C GLU A 339 30.10 38.60 -69.42
N LYS A 340 29.86 39.90 -69.63
CA LYS A 340 29.44 40.81 -68.55
C LYS A 340 28.07 40.46 -67.98
N ALA A 341 27.13 40.05 -68.83
CA ALA A 341 25.81 39.61 -68.39
C ALA A 341 25.91 38.30 -67.57
N ILE A 342 26.72 37.35 -68.02
CA ILE A 342 27.01 36.10 -67.29
C ILE A 342 27.59 36.39 -65.91
N PHE A 343 28.59 37.26 -65.81
CA PHE A 343 29.21 37.58 -64.52
C PHE A 343 28.22 38.22 -63.52
N ARG A 344 27.29 39.06 -64.01
CA ARG A 344 26.21 39.62 -63.16
C ARG A 344 25.28 38.53 -62.65
N ILE A 345 24.81 37.66 -63.54
CA ILE A 345 23.93 36.53 -63.19
C ILE A 345 24.62 35.61 -62.17
N MET A 346 25.90 35.29 -62.38
CA MET A 346 26.67 34.46 -61.44
C MET A 346 26.85 35.13 -60.07
N SER A 347 27.05 36.46 -60.03
CA SER A 347 27.15 37.21 -58.76
C SER A 347 25.82 37.19 -58.00
N GLU A 348 24.71 37.45 -58.69
CA GLU A 348 23.36 37.41 -58.09
C GLU A 348 22.98 35.99 -57.64
N GLU A 349 23.33 34.96 -58.42
CA GLU A 349 23.18 33.56 -58.07
C GLU A 349 23.97 33.24 -56.78
N SER A 350 25.23 33.67 -56.70
CA SER A 350 26.07 33.50 -55.52
C SER A 350 25.48 34.18 -54.29
N GLU A 351 24.97 35.41 -54.40
CA GLU A 351 24.33 36.11 -53.28
C GLU A 351 23.06 35.41 -52.78
N LEU A 352 22.22 34.93 -53.71
CA LEU A 352 21.01 34.17 -53.36
C LEU A 352 21.35 32.85 -52.69
N VAL A 353 22.37 32.13 -53.19
CA VAL A 353 22.88 30.90 -52.57
C VAL A 353 23.39 31.19 -51.16
N SER A 354 24.14 32.28 -50.93
CA SER A 354 24.58 32.68 -49.59
C SER A 354 23.42 32.95 -48.64
N LYS A 355 22.36 33.67 -49.10
CA LYS A 355 21.15 33.93 -48.30
C LYS A 355 20.39 32.65 -47.97
N LEU A 356 20.24 31.74 -48.95
CA LEU A 356 19.60 30.44 -48.75
C LEU A 356 20.39 29.54 -47.80
N ASN A 357 21.72 29.56 -47.85
CA ASN A 357 22.57 28.85 -46.90
C ASN A 357 22.38 29.39 -45.47
N LEU A 358 22.25 30.71 -45.30
CA LEU A 358 21.94 31.32 -44.00
C LEU A 358 20.55 30.88 -43.50
N LEU A 359 19.53 30.87 -44.35
CA LEU A 359 18.20 30.37 -43.99
C LEU A 359 18.21 28.89 -43.64
N LYS A 360 18.96 28.08 -44.40
CA LYS A 360 19.14 26.66 -44.12
C LYS A 360 19.76 26.43 -42.73
N SER A 361 20.76 27.23 -42.35
CA SER A 361 21.34 27.15 -40.99
C SER A 361 20.33 27.52 -39.90
N ARG A 362 19.42 28.46 -40.17
CA ARG A 362 18.32 28.81 -39.24
C ARG A 362 17.26 27.71 -39.15
N GLU A 363 16.90 27.09 -40.27
CA GLU A 363 16.01 25.91 -40.30
C GLU A 363 16.61 24.72 -39.54
N GLU A 364 17.90 24.44 -39.73
CA GLU A 364 18.59 23.38 -38.98
C GLU A 364 18.54 23.64 -37.48
N ARG A 365 18.75 24.90 -37.05
CA ARG A 365 18.59 25.29 -35.64
C ARG A 365 17.15 25.11 -35.15
N LEU A 366 16.15 25.55 -35.92
CA LEU A 366 14.74 25.37 -35.56
C LEU A 366 14.35 23.89 -35.50
N ASN A 367 14.87 23.05 -36.39
CA ASN A 367 14.65 21.61 -36.34
C ASN A 367 15.26 21.00 -35.07
N MET A 368 16.45 21.45 -34.65
CA MET A 368 17.01 21.03 -33.36
C MET A 368 16.10 21.44 -32.19
N GLU A 369 15.60 22.68 -32.17
CA GLU A 369 14.65 23.16 -31.16
C GLU A 369 13.35 22.32 -31.17
N GLU A 370 12.81 21.98 -32.35
CA GLU A 370 11.62 21.11 -32.48
C GLU A 370 11.88 19.69 -31.94
N THR A 371 13.07 19.13 -32.19
CA THR A 371 13.45 17.82 -31.65
C THR A 371 13.64 17.86 -30.14
N GLU A 372 14.22 18.94 -29.60
CA GLU A 372 14.38 19.13 -28.17
C GLU A 372 13.02 19.26 -27.48
N PHE A 373 12.11 20.04 -28.04
CA PHE A 373 10.73 20.17 -27.57
C PHE A 373 9.99 18.82 -27.52
N LYS A 374 10.10 18.01 -28.58
CA LYS A 374 9.51 16.66 -28.60
C LYS A 374 10.10 15.75 -27.52
N ARG A 375 11.42 15.80 -27.32
CA ARG A 375 12.10 15.05 -26.27
C ARG A 375 11.63 15.47 -24.87
N GLU A 376 11.48 16.78 -24.63
CA GLU A 376 10.97 17.31 -23.37
C GLU A 376 9.52 16.87 -23.10
N LEU A 377 8.66 16.88 -24.12
CA LEU A 377 7.31 16.34 -24.04
C LEU A 377 7.31 14.86 -23.60
N GLU A 378 8.12 14.02 -24.24
CA GLU A 378 8.22 12.60 -23.89
C GLU A 378 8.78 12.38 -22.47
N GLU A 379 9.78 13.16 -22.06
CA GLU A 379 10.38 13.09 -20.73
C GLU A 379 9.36 13.47 -19.64
N VAL A 380 8.69 14.61 -19.79
CA VAL A 380 7.66 15.04 -18.84
C VAL A 380 6.46 14.10 -18.85
N GLY A 381 6.05 13.59 -20.02
CA GLY A 381 4.97 12.61 -20.12
C GLY A 381 5.27 11.32 -19.35
N ARG A 382 6.54 10.87 -19.32
CA ARG A 382 6.97 9.72 -18.51
C ARG A 382 6.97 10.01 -17.00
N LEU A 383 7.39 11.22 -16.60
CA LEU A 383 7.54 11.59 -15.19
C LEU A 383 6.23 12.01 -14.52
N ALA A 384 5.45 12.85 -15.19
CA ALA A 384 4.24 13.48 -14.68
C ALA A 384 2.94 12.83 -15.20
N GLY A 385 3.05 11.89 -16.14
CA GLY A 385 1.92 11.19 -16.75
C GLY A 385 1.28 11.95 -17.92
N HIS A 386 0.27 11.32 -18.54
CA HIS A 386 -0.37 11.83 -19.76
C HIS A 386 -1.02 13.22 -19.59
N GLN A 387 -1.49 13.55 -18.38
CA GLN A 387 -2.10 14.85 -18.07
C GLN A 387 -1.18 16.04 -18.39
N ALA A 388 0.14 15.89 -18.23
CA ALA A 388 1.09 16.95 -18.58
C ALA A 388 1.12 17.26 -20.09
N LEU A 389 0.64 16.33 -20.93
CA LEU A 389 0.57 16.49 -22.39
C LEU A 389 -0.73 17.16 -22.85
N HIS A 390 -1.70 17.39 -21.96
CA HIS A 390 -2.94 18.12 -22.25
C HIS A 390 -2.73 19.64 -22.26
N TYR A 391 -1.75 20.13 -23.01
CA TYR A 391 -1.44 21.56 -23.10
C TYR A 391 -2.21 22.29 -24.21
N LYS A 392 -2.87 21.56 -25.11
CA LYS A 392 -3.51 22.15 -26.31
C LYS A 392 -4.61 23.15 -25.99
N ASP A 393 -5.36 22.89 -24.91
CA ASP A 393 -6.49 23.71 -24.44
C ASP A 393 -6.04 24.91 -23.60
N VAL A 394 -4.76 24.97 -23.22
CA VAL A 394 -4.17 26.11 -22.52
C VAL A 394 -4.03 27.29 -23.48
N THR A 395 -4.32 28.49 -23.01
CA THR A 395 -4.12 29.72 -23.78
C THR A 395 -2.65 30.09 -23.78
N ALA A 396 -2.08 30.31 -24.97
CA ALA A 396 -0.70 30.77 -25.09
C ALA A 396 -0.55 32.17 -24.50
N ALA A 397 0.43 32.35 -23.62
CA ALA A 397 0.79 33.65 -23.09
C ALA A 397 1.77 34.32 -24.07
N ASN A 398 1.44 35.53 -24.53
CA ASN A 398 2.33 36.31 -25.39
C ASN A 398 3.45 36.94 -24.56
N GLU A 399 4.42 36.12 -24.13
CA GLU A 399 5.50 36.48 -23.21
C GLU A 399 6.86 36.57 -23.91
N SER A 400 7.82 37.28 -23.30
CA SER A 400 9.18 37.41 -23.83
C SER A 400 9.97 36.09 -23.71
N ARG A 401 10.97 35.90 -24.58
CA ARG A 401 11.81 34.69 -24.57
C ARG A 401 12.50 34.45 -23.22
N SER A 402 12.90 35.51 -22.52
CA SER A 402 13.50 35.42 -21.18
C SER A 402 12.57 34.74 -20.16
N LYS A 403 11.27 35.06 -20.17
CA LYS A 403 10.30 34.43 -19.25
C LYS A 403 10.08 32.96 -19.59
N GLN A 404 10.08 32.63 -20.87
CA GLN A 404 9.95 31.24 -21.32
C GLN A 404 11.19 30.41 -20.94
N GLU A 405 12.40 30.97 -21.01
CA GLU A 405 13.61 30.32 -20.50
C GLU A 405 13.59 30.13 -18.97
N GLU A 406 13.05 31.10 -18.22
CA GLU A 406 12.82 30.94 -16.78
C GLU A 406 11.83 29.80 -16.47
N ARG A 407 10.75 29.69 -17.25
CA ARG A 407 9.80 28.57 -17.15
C ARG A 407 10.47 27.24 -17.48
N LYS A 408 11.31 27.16 -18.53
CA LYS A 408 12.10 25.96 -18.85
C LYS A 408 13.00 25.54 -17.68
N ARG A 409 13.70 26.49 -17.06
CA ARG A 409 14.53 26.21 -15.87
C ARG A 409 13.69 25.76 -14.67
N ALA A 410 12.51 26.34 -14.47
CA ALA A 410 11.57 25.91 -13.43
C ALA A 410 11.05 24.49 -13.70
N LEU A 411 10.79 24.15 -14.97
CA LEU A 411 10.38 22.83 -15.43
C LEU A 411 11.47 21.81 -15.13
N GLU A 412 12.72 22.10 -15.50
CA GLU A 412 13.88 21.24 -15.20
C GLU A 412 14.09 21.02 -13.70
N LYS A 413 13.97 22.07 -12.89
CA LYS A 413 14.03 21.95 -11.42
C LYS A 413 12.89 21.08 -10.88
N GLY A 414 11.68 21.24 -11.41
CA GLY A 414 10.52 20.44 -11.05
C GLY A 414 10.70 18.97 -11.43
N LYS A 415 11.21 18.68 -12.63
CA LYS A 415 11.57 17.32 -13.09
C LYS A 415 12.53 16.66 -12.11
N PHE A 416 13.65 17.32 -11.79
CA PHE A 416 14.66 16.79 -10.89
C PHE A 416 14.11 16.46 -9.50
N ARG A 417 13.28 17.36 -8.93
CA ARG A 417 12.64 17.12 -7.62
C ARG A 417 11.69 15.92 -7.64
N LEU A 418 10.96 15.75 -8.74
CA LEU A 418 10.00 14.66 -8.88
C LEU A 418 10.72 13.31 -9.09
N GLU A 419 11.83 13.30 -9.84
CA GLU A 419 12.69 12.12 -10.00
C GLU A 419 13.29 11.66 -8.67
N ASP A 420 13.86 12.57 -7.88
CA ASP A 420 14.44 12.27 -6.56
C ASP A 420 13.38 11.78 -5.54
N SER A 421 12.11 12.17 -5.76
CA SER A 421 10.98 11.80 -4.90
C SER A 421 10.17 10.62 -5.43
N SER A 422 10.55 10.04 -6.57
CA SER A 422 9.82 8.94 -7.21
C SER A 422 9.89 7.68 -6.34
N MET A 423 8.73 7.29 -5.78
CA MET A 423 8.58 6.09 -4.98
C MET A 423 7.67 5.11 -5.71
N ALA A 424 8.19 3.91 -5.98
CA ALA A 424 7.40 2.79 -6.48
C ALA A 424 6.45 2.28 -5.38
N GLY A 425 5.23 1.85 -5.76
CA GLY A 425 4.27 1.23 -4.83
C GLY A 425 3.39 2.20 -4.02
N SER A 426 3.19 3.44 -4.50
CA SER A 426 2.46 4.49 -3.75
C SER A 426 1.05 4.11 -3.28
N GLU A 427 0.30 3.37 -4.09
CA GLU A 427 -1.08 2.99 -3.79
C GLU A 427 -1.14 1.85 -2.77
N GLU A 428 -0.26 0.86 -2.91
CA GLU A 428 -0.12 -0.26 -1.96
C GLU A 428 0.30 0.25 -0.58
N LEU A 429 1.20 1.23 -0.53
CA LEU A 429 1.66 1.84 0.71
C LEU A 429 0.57 2.66 1.41
N LYS A 430 -0.21 3.46 0.67
CA LYS A 430 -1.36 4.18 1.22
C LYS A 430 -2.38 3.21 1.80
N LYS A 431 -2.60 2.08 1.12
CA LYS A 431 -3.51 1.03 1.56
C LYS A 431 -3.00 0.32 2.82
N GLU A 432 -1.73 -0.05 2.86
CA GLU A 432 -1.10 -0.68 4.04
C GLU A 432 -1.13 0.24 5.27
N HIS A 433 -0.86 1.54 5.09
CA HIS A 433 -0.99 2.53 6.16
C HIS A 433 -2.43 2.62 6.68
N ALA A 434 -3.42 2.67 5.78
CA ALA A 434 -4.83 2.72 6.16
C ALA A 434 -5.26 1.47 6.95
N GLU A 435 -4.93 0.28 6.45
CA GLU A 435 -5.25 -0.99 7.11
C GLU A 435 -4.57 -1.12 8.49
N THR A 436 -3.29 -0.74 8.58
CA THR A 436 -2.53 -0.78 9.85
C THR A 436 -3.06 0.24 10.86
N SER A 437 -3.41 1.44 10.39
CA SER A 437 -4.00 2.49 11.23
C SER A 437 -5.38 2.09 11.76
N GLU A 438 -6.22 1.49 10.93
CA GLU A 438 -7.53 0.97 11.33
C GLU A 438 -7.39 -0.15 12.37
N ARG A 439 -6.39 -1.02 12.21
CA ARG A 439 -6.08 -2.06 13.18
C ARG A 439 -5.63 -1.51 14.53
N ASP A 440 -4.75 -0.50 14.58
CA ASP A 440 -4.38 0.14 15.87
C ASP A 440 -5.58 0.82 16.52
N ALA A 441 -6.42 1.50 15.73
CA ALA A 441 -7.63 2.15 16.23
C ALA A 441 -8.62 1.13 16.83
N PHE A 442 -8.76 -0.04 16.21
CA PHE A 442 -9.55 -1.15 16.73
C PHE A 442 -8.99 -1.66 18.06
N LEU A 443 -7.69 -1.99 18.11
CA LEU A 443 -7.04 -2.48 19.34
C LEU A 443 -7.12 -1.46 20.48
N SER A 444 -7.07 -0.16 20.17
CA SER A 444 -7.22 0.90 21.17
C SER A 444 -8.62 0.96 21.78
N ARG A 445 -9.68 0.69 21.00
CA ARG A 445 -11.05 0.61 21.52
C ARG A 445 -11.23 -0.65 22.37
N GLU A 446 -10.74 -1.79 21.89
CA GLU A 446 -10.85 -3.06 22.61
C GLU A 446 -10.11 -3.03 23.95
N LEU A 447 -8.97 -2.33 24.02
CA LEU A 447 -8.27 -2.10 25.27
C LEU A 447 -9.13 -1.34 26.28
N LEU A 448 -9.79 -0.24 25.87
CA LEU A 448 -10.67 0.53 26.74
C LEU A 448 -11.87 -0.30 27.23
N ASP A 449 -12.45 -1.13 26.37
CA ASP A 449 -13.56 -2.01 26.73
C ASP A 449 -13.13 -3.08 27.75
N LEU A 450 -11.93 -3.63 27.60
CA LEU A 450 -11.34 -4.58 28.55
C LEU A 450 -11.03 -3.92 29.90
N GLU A 451 -10.51 -2.70 29.92
CA GLU A 451 -10.27 -1.93 31.14
C GLU A 451 -11.57 -1.67 31.91
N HIS A 452 -12.62 -1.21 31.22
CA HIS A 452 -13.94 -1.00 31.81
C HIS A 452 -14.54 -2.30 32.36
N SER A 453 -14.36 -3.41 31.63
CA SER A 453 -14.79 -4.74 32.07
C SER A 453 -14.04 -5.20 33.33
N ALA A 454 -12.74 -4.94 33.41
CA ALA A 454 -11.93 -5.24 34.59
C ALA A 454 -12.37 -4.42 35.81
N GLU A 455 -12.68 -3.14 35.62
CA GLU A 455 -13.19 -2.27 36.69
C GLU A 455 -14.57 -2.75 37.19
N SER A 456 -15.47 -3.10 36.26
CA SER A 456 -16.79 -3.66 36.59
C SER A 456 -16.68 -4.97 37.38
N LEU A 457 -15.78 -5.88 36.99
CA LEU A 457 -15.53 -7.14 37.70
C LEU A 457 -14.95 -6.89 39.10
N LYS A 458 -14.04 -5.93 39.27
CA LYS A 458 -13.53 -5.53 40.59
C LYS A 458 -14.64 -5.01 41.50
N GLY A 459 -15.53 -4.17 40.96
CA GLY A 459 -16.71 -3.68 41.68
C GLY A 459 -17.60 -4.82 42.15
N LEU A 460 -17.95 -5.73 41.24
CA LEU A 460 -18.77 -6.90 41.54
C LEU A 460 -18.14 -7.80 42.63
N ILE A 461 -16.83 -8.06 42.57
CA ILE A 461 -16.12 -8.86 43.58
C ILE A 461 -16.25 -8.20 44.95
N LYS A 462 -16.01 -6.89 45.04
CA LYS A 462 -16.12 -6.13 46.29
C LYS A 462 -17.53 -6.15 46.86
N ASP A 463 -18.54 -6.03 46.01
CA ASP A 463 -19.94 -6.10 46.42
C ASP A 463 -20.32 -7.50 46.93
N LEU A 464 -19.83 -8.55 46.27
CA LEU A 464 -20.01 -9.93 46.73
C LEU A 464 -19.32 -10.20 48.07
N GLU A 465 -18.11 -9.67 48.29
CA GLU A 465 -17.38 -9.81 49.55
C GLU A 465 -18.10 -9.11 50.71
N ALA A 466 -18.55 -7.87 50.50
CA ALA A 466 -19.30 -7.12 51.51
C ALA A 466 -20.61 -7.84 51.88
N ARG A 467 -21.32 -8.36 50.87
CA ARG A 467 -22.54 -9.14 51.07
C ARG A 467 -22.28 -10.44 51.81
N LEU A 468 -21.25 -11.19 51.43
CA LEU A 468 -20.83 -12.42 52.10
C LEU A 468 -20.54 -12.20 53.59
N ALA A 469 -19.80 -11.13 53.92
CA ALA A 469 -19.47 -10.80 55.31
C ALA A 469 -20.74 -10.47 56.12
N THR A 470 -21.62 -9.63 55.57
CA THR A 470 -22.85 -9.20 56.24
C THR A 470 -23.82 -10.35 56.47
N GLU A 471 -24.04 -11.19 55.44
CA GLU A 471 -24.93 -12.35 55.56
C GLU A 471 -24.35 -13.43 56.49
N PHE A 472 -23.02 -13.61 56.51
CA PHE A 472 -22.35 -14.52 57.44
C PHE A 472 -22.46 -14.06 58.90
N GLU A 473 -22.18 -12.79 59.21
CA GLU A 473 -22.29 -12.26 60.58
C GLU A 473 -23.73 -12.36 61.09
N THR A 474 -24.70 -11.93 60.29
CA THR A 474 -26.13 -12.01 60.63
C THR A 474 -26.57 -13.47 60.81
N GLY A 475 -26.11 -14.37 59.94
CA GLY A 475 -26.39 -15.79 60.03
C GLY A 475 -25.80 -16.42 61.29
N LEU A 476 -24.55 -16.09 61.62
CA LEU A 476 -23.85 -16.60 62.81
C LEU A 476 -24.54 -16.15 64.11
N GLU A 477 -25.02 -14.90 64.18
CA GLU A 477 -25.80 -14.41 65.32
C GLU A 477 -27.10 -15.18 65.53
N ASN A 478 -27.82 -15.47 64.44
CA ASN A 478 -29.07 -16.22 64.50
C ASN A 478 -28.82 -17.69 64.87
N ILE A 479 -27.76 -18.31 64.33
CA ILE A 479 -27.36 -19.68 64.68
C ILE A 479 -27.01 -19.74 66.17
N ASN A 480 -26.25 -18.78 66.69
CA ASN A 480 -25.89 -18.74 68.11
C ASN A 480 -27.11 -18.63 69.04
N LYS A 481 -28.13 -17.82 68.67
CA LYS A 481 -29.38 -17.71 69.45
C LYS A 481 -30.14 -19.03 69.51
N GLU A 482 -30.32 -19.72 68.39
CA GLU A 482 -31.02 -21.01 68.38
C GLU A 482 -30.16 -22.14 68.97
N PHE A 483 -28.83 -22.11 68.78
CA PHE A 483 -27.92 -23.09 69.36
C PHE A 483 -27.94 -23.07 70.88
N ASP A 484 -27.85 -21.88 71.49
CA ASP A 484 -27.91 -21.72 72.94
C ASP A 484 -29.26 -22.20 73.52
N LYS A 485 -30.37 -21.86 72.84
CA LYS A 485 -31.72 -22.28 73.22
C LYS A 485 -31.92 -23.79 73.15
N LEU A 486 -31.50 -24.43 72.06
CA LEU A 486 -31.60 -25.88 71.87
C LEU A 486 -30.67 -26.63 72.82
N PHE A 487 -29.46 -26.11 73.03
CA PHE A 487 -28.50 -26.67 73.97
C PHE A 487 -29.04 -26.65 75.40
N THR A 488 -29.54 -25.49 75.85
CA THR A 488 -30.15 -25.34 77.18
C THR A 488 -31.33 -26.29 77.38
N ALA A 489 -32.18 -26.46 76.36
CA ALA A 489 -33.30 -27.40 76.42
C ALA A 489 -32.85 -28.87 76.58
N MET A 490 -31.76 -29.28 75.92
CA MET A 490 -31.25 -30.65 76.02
C MET A 490 -30.53 -30.93 77.35
N PHE A 491 -29.72 -30.00 77.84
CA PHE A 491 -28.89 -30.22 79.02
C PHE A 491 -29.52 -29.71 80.33
N GLY A 492 -30.67 -29.03 80.25
CA GLY A 492 -31.37 -28.46 81.41
C GLY A 492 -30.62 -27.27 82.04
N GLY A 493 -29.86 -26.55 81.21
CA GLY A 493 -28.94 -25.47 81.60
C GLY A 493 -27.63 -25.50 80.80
N GLY A 494 -26.76 -24.51 81.01
CA GLY A 494 -25.51 -24.34 80.27
C GLY A 494 -25.59 -23.22 79.22
N GLU A 495 -24.51 -23.02 78.47
CA GLU A 495 -24.43 -22.03 77.38
C GLU A 495 -23.64 -22.61 76.21
N ALA A 496 -24.06 -22.32 74.98
CA ALA A 496 -23.36 -22.78 73.78
C ALA A 496 -23.33 -21.71 72.67
N GLN A 497 -22.14 -21.45 72.12
CA GLN A 497 -21.95 -20.46 71.05
C GLN A 497 -20.78 -20.82 70.12
N LEU A 498 -20.86 -20.34 68.89
CA LEU A 498 -19.80 -20.33 67.90
C LEU A 498 -19.06 -19.00 67.94
N ILE A 499 -17.74 -19.04 67.95
CA ILE A 499 -16.86 -17.86 67.97
C ILE A 499 -15.99 -17.88 66.72
N LEU A 500 -15.95 -16.76 66.00
CA LEU A 500 -15.03 -16.57 64.89
C LEU A 500 -13.62 -16.32 65.42
N THR A 501 -12.69 -17.20 65.08
CA THR A 501 -11.26 -17.10 65.40
C THR A 501 -10.45 -16.86 64.13
N LYS A 502 -9.38 -16.08 64.25
CA LYS A 502 -8.43 -15.84 63.16
C LYS A 502 -7.15 -16.60 63.49
N GLU A 503 -6.86 -17.64 62.74
CA GLU A 503 -5.59 -18.36 62.84
C GLU A 503 -4.62 -17.78 61.81
N SER A 504 -3.48 -17.28 62.27
CA SER A 504 -2.37 -16.94 61.38
C SER A 504 -1.74 -18.24 60.90
N ALA A 505 -1.95 -18.62 59.65
CA ALA A 505 -1.29 -19.77 59.06
C ALA A 505 0.21 -19.48 58.94
N LYS A 506 1.02 -19.90 59.93
CA LYS A 506 2.46 -20.06 59.71
C LYS A 506 2.62 -21.21 58.72
N LYS A 507 2.95 -20.90 57.47
CA LYS A 507 3.53 -21.91 56.58
C LYS A 507 4.80 -22.43 57.25
N GLU A 508 4.83 -23.70 57.63
CA GLU A 508 6.09 -24.43 57.69
C GLU A 508 6.59 -24.50 56.25
N ILE A 509 7.53 -23.60 55.92
CA ILE A 509 8.20 -23.58 54.63
C ILE A 509 9.36 -24.58 54.74
N GLU A 510 9.17 -25.79 54.20
CA GLU A 510 10.28 -26.53 53.60
C GLU A 510 10.33 -26.14 52.12
N ASP A 511 11.39 -25.41 51.77
CA ASP A 511 11.98 -25.15 50.46
C ASP A 511 11.05 -25.04 49.24
N VAL A 512 10.86 -23.80 48.76
CA VAL A 512 11.37 -23.31 47.47
C VAL A 512 10.82 -21.88 47.23
N GLU A 513 11.77 -20.97 47.05
CA GLU A 513 11.73 -19.64 46.43
C GLU A 513 10.87 -18.52 47.04
N GLU A 514 11.57 -17.39 47.24
CA GLU A 514 11.09 -16.10 47.71
C GLU A 514 10.08 -15.49 46.72
N GLU A 515 8.80 -15.71 46.96
CA GLU A 515 7.76 -14.75 46.59
C GLU A 515 7.13 -14.20 47.87
N ILE A 516 6.90 -12.88 47.87
CA ILE A 516 6.29 -12.09 48.95
C ILE A 516 4.96 -12.74 49.34
N GLY A 517 5.01 -13.64 50.33
CA GLY A 517 3.85 -14.34 50.83
C GLY A 517 3.09 -13.42 51.77
N GLU A 518 2.02 -12.80 51.28
CA GLU A 518 1.00 -12.21 52.15
C GLU A 518 0.59 -13.29 53.18
N GLU A 519 0.71 -12.97 54.47
CA GLU A 519 0.18 -13.80 55.54
C GLU A 519 -1.31 -14.02 55.29
N LYS A 520 -1.66 -15.21 54.77
CA LYS A 520 -3.07 -15.60 54.64
C LYS A 520 -3.61 -15.83 56.04
N VAL A 521 -4.26 -14.81 56.57
CA VAL A 521 -5.09 -14.91 57.78
C VAL A 521 -6.27 -15.79 57.42
N GLU A 522 -6.28 -17.01 57.96
CA GLU A 522 -7.41 -17.93 57.76
C GLU A 522 -8.39 -17.75 58.93
N GLU A 523 -9.66 -17.56 58.60
CA GLU A 523 -10.73 -17.45 59.59
C GLU A 523 -11.38 -18.81 59.79
N GLY A 524 -11.66 -19.16 61.05
CA GLY A 524 -12.32 -20.39 61.45
C GLY A 524 -13.38 -20.15 62.52
N LEU A 525 -14.24 -21.14 62.76
CA LEU A 525 -15.22 -21.12 63.84
C LEU A 525 -14.82 -22.08 64.93
N GLU A 526 -14.76 -21.64 66.19
CA GLU A 526 -14.62 -22.48 67.38
C GLU A 526 -15.96 -22.66 68.09
N ILE A 527 -16.21 -23.84 68.66
CA ILE A 527 -17.40 -24.10 69.48
C ILE A 527 -17.02 -23.93 70.96
N LYS A 528 -17.70 -23.03 71.64
CA LYS A 528 -17.58 -22.80 73.08
C LYS A 528 -18.85 -23.28 73.77
N VAL A 529 -18.70 -24.27 74.66
CA VAL A 529 -19.81 -24.88 75.40
C VAL A 529 -19.50 -24.88 76.89
N THR A 530 -20.47 -24.48 77.71
CA THR A 530 -20.40 -24.51 79.17
C THR A 530 -21.52 -25.39 79.72
N MET A 531 -21.17 -26.43 80.49
CA MET A 531 -22.13 -27.36 81.07
C MET A 531 -22.57 -26.90 82.48
N PRO A 532 -23.85 -27.09 82.87
CA PRO A 532 -24.40 -26.55 84.13
C PRO A 532 -23.77 -27.12 85.41
N LYS A 533 -23.13 -28.31 85.33
CA LYS A 533 -22.52 -29.00 86.49
C LYS A 533 -21.04 -29.34 86.33
N LYS A 534 -20.38 -28.91 85.24
CA LYS A 534 -18.96 -29.22 84.95
C LYS A 534 -18.26 -28.02 84.30
N LYS A 535 -17.07 -27.65 84.81
CA LYS A 535 -16.16 -26.73 84.13
C LYS A 535 -15.36 -27.50 83.07
N ILE A 536 -15.92 -27.62 81.87
CA ILE A 536 -15.25 -28.25 80.74
C ILE A 536 -14.52 -27.16 79.95
N ARG A 537 -13.23 -27.38 79.63
CA ARG A 537 -12.43 -26.53 78.73
C ARG A 537 -12.07 -27.37 77.51
N GLY A 538 -12.95 -27.36 76.50
CA GLY A 538 -12.71 -28.02 75.20
C GLY A 538 -13.63 -29.21 74.91
N LEU A 539 -13.97 -29.37 73.63
CA LEU A 539 -14.91 -30.37 73.12
C LEU A 539 -14.44 -31.82 73.33
N MET A 540 -13.13 -32.05 73.42
CA MET A 540 -12.54 -33.38 73.63
C MET A 540 -12.82 -33.99 75.01
N MET A 541 -13.26 -33.16 75.98
CA MET A 541 -13.51 -33.57 77.36
C MET A 541 -14.99 -33.95 77.63
N LEU A 542 -15.83 -33.93 76.58
CA LEU A 542 -17.23 -34.35 76.63
C LEU A 542 -17.38 -35.87 76.45
N SER A 543 -18.38 -36.47 77.12
CA SER A 543 -18.76 -37.88 76.89
C SER A 543 -19.26 -38.09 75.46
N GLY A 544 -19.17 -39.32 74.92
CA GLY A 544 -19.67 -39.65 73.58
C GLY A 544 -21.14 -39.25 73.35
N GLY A 545 -22.01 -39.49 74.34
CA GLY A 545 -23.42 -39.05 74.28
C GLY A 545 -23.58 -37.52 74.39
N GLU A 546 -22.76 -36.84 75.18
CA GLU A 546 -22.79 -35.37 75.32
C GLU A 546 -22.29 -34.68 74.04
N ARG A 547 -21.27 -35.25 73.38
CA ARG A 547 -20.78 -34.80 72.06
C ARG A 547 -21.82 -34.98 70.97
N ALA A 548 -22.45 -36.16 70.92
CA ALA A 548 -23.50 -36.45 69.95
C ALA A 548 -24.67 -35.45 70.09
N LEU A 549 -25.16 -35.22 71.32
CA LEU A 549 -26.20 -34.24 71.59
C LEU A 549 -25.79 -32.80 71.25
N THR A 550 -24.57 -32.39 71.61
CA THR A 550 -24.06 -31.05 71.27
C THR A 550 -24.00 -30.85 69.75
N SER A 551 -23.56 -31.88 69.02
CA SER A 551 -23.49 -31.84 67.56
C SER A 551 -24.87 -31.80 66.91
N ILE A 552 -25.82 -32.59 67.42
CA ILE A 552 -27.22 -32.56 66.98
C ILE A 552 -27.83 -31.18 67.25
N ALA A 553 -27.60 -30.57 68.43
CA ALA A 553 -28.06 -29.21 68.71
C ALA A 553 -27.54 -28.21 67.70
N LEU A 554 -26.25 -28.31 67.35
CA LEU A 554 -25.61 -27.39 66.42
C LEU A 554 -26.18 -27.56 65.00
N ILE A 555 -26.32 -28.80 64.53
CA ILE A 555 -26.91 -29.08 63.22
C ILE A 555 -28.36 -28.59 63.18
N PHE A 556 -29.12 -28.80 64.25
CA PHE A 556 -30.51 -28.34 64.34
C PHE A 556 -30.62 -26.82 64.43
N ALA A 557 -29.69 -26.14 65.11
CA ALA A 557 -29.63 -24.68 65.15
C ALA A 557 -29.32 -24.09 63.77
N ILE A 558 -28.38 -24.70 63.05
CA ILE A 558 -28.05 -24.35 61.68
C ILE A 558 -29.26 -24.52 60.76
N SER A 559 -29.93 -25.69 60.83
CA SER A 559 -31.15 -25.95 60.06
C SER A 559 -32.33 -25.08 60.47
N ALA A 560 -32.40 -24.56 61.69
CA ALA A 560 -33.49 -23.68 62.10
C ALA A 560 -33.39 -22.28 61.47
N VAL A 561 -32.17 -21.78 61.22
CA VAL A 561 -31.94 -20.47 60.60
C VAL A 561 -32.22 -20.50 59.11
N ASN A 562 -31.88 -21.61 58.45
CA ASN A 562 -32.16 -21.82 57.04
C ASN A 562 -32.71 -23.24 56.81
N PRO A 563 -34.04 -23.44 56.96
CA PRO A 563 -34.65 -24.77 56.97
C PRO A 563 -34.58 -25.43 55.59
N PRO A 564 -33.91 -26.59 55.48
CA PRO A 564 -33.92 -27.34 54.24
C PRO A 564 -35.30 -27.97 54.00
N PRO A 565 -35.62 -28.31 52.74
CA PRO A 565 -36.90 -28.96 52.43
C PRO A 565 -37.07 -30.31 53.14
N PHE A 566 -35.97 -31.03 53.38
CA PHE A 566 -35.98 -32.28 54.13
C PHE A 566 -34.67 -32.52 54.91
N ILE A 567 -34.73 -33.38 55.92
CA ILE A 567 -33.59 -33.87 56.70
C ILE A 567 -33.73 -35.39 56.89
N ILE A 568 -32.66 -36.13 56.62
CA ILE A 568 -32.55 -37.58 56.83
C ILE A 568 -31.63 -37.83 58.03
N LEU A 569 -32.13 -38.57 59.02
CA LEU A 569 -31.39 -38.92 60.23
C LEU A 569 -31.28 -40.44 60.31
N ASP A 570 -30.08 -41.00 60.16
CA ASP A 570 -29.84 -42.45 60.14
C ASP A 570 -29.10 -42.91 61.40
N GLU A 571 -29.83 -43.55 62.31
CA GLU A 571 -29.38 -44.10 63.61
C GLU A 571 -28.65 -43.08 64.50
N THR A 572 -29.06 -41.80 64.45
CA THR A 572 -28.41 -40.73 65.22
C THR A 572 -28.66 -40.78 66.72
N ASP A 573 -29.66 -41.55 67.16
CA ASP A 573 -30.05 -41.76 68.56
C ASP A 573 -29.45 -43.04 69.18
N ALA A 574 -28.66 -43.81 68.43
CA ALA A 574 -28.11 -45.09 68.89
C ALA A 574 -27.18 -45.00 70.11
N ALA A 575 -26.53 -43.85 70.30
CA ALA A 575 -25.60 -43.60 71.42
C ALA A 575 -26.26 -42.90 72.62
N LEU A 576 -27.59 -42.68 72.58
CA LEU A 576 -28.33 -41.97 73.62
C LEU A 576 -28.96 -42.94 74.62
N ASP A 577 -28.95 -42.55 75.89
CA ASP A 577 -29.74 -43.22 76.92
C ASP A 577 -31.23 -42.87 76.78
N GLU A 578 -32.10 -43.57 77.52
CA GLU A 578 -33.56 -43.39 77.41
C GLU A 578 -34.01 -41.96 77.77
N SER A 579 -33.37 -41.34 78.77
CA SER A 579 -33.69 -39.95 79.16
C SER A 579 -33.30 -38.92 78.10
N ASN A 580 -32.18 -39.08 77.42
CA ASN A 580 -31.76 -38.16 76.34
C ASN A 580 -32.44 -38.50 75.01
N SER A 581 -32.82 -39.77 74.78
CA SER A 581 -33.63 -40.19 73.62
C SER A 581 -34.98 -39.48 73.62
N LYS A 582 -35.61 -39.33 74.79
CA LYS A 582 -36.86 -38.55 74.92
C LYS A 582 -36.69 -37.09 74.51
N LYS A 583 -35.64 -36.43 75.02
CA LYS A 583 -35.34 -35.03 74.67
C LYS A 583 -35.01 -34.85 73.19
N TYR A 584 -34.31 -35.82 72.61
CA TYR A 584 -34.04 -35.88 71.18
C TYR A 584 -35.35 -36.01 70.38
N GLY A 585 -36.26 -36.89 70.79
CA GLY A 585 -37.59 -37.02 70.19
C GLY A 585 -38.39 -35.71 70.23
N ASP A 586 -38.36 -34.99 71.35
CA ASP A 586 -39.04 -33.69 71.48
C ASP A 586 -38.46 -32.63 70.52
N LEU A 587 -37.15 -32.69 70.25
CA LEU A 587 -36.49 -31.82 69.26
C LEU A 587 -36.88 -32.16 67.82
N VAL A 588 -36.92 -33.45 67.50
CA VAL A 588 -37.35 -33.95 66.19
C VAL A 588 -38.78 -33.49 65.90
N GLU A 589 -39.67 -33.59 66.89
CA GLU A 589 -41.05 -33.11 66.77
C GLU A 589 -41.10 -31.60 66.51
N ARG A 590 -40.29 -30.80 67.22
CA ARG A 590 -40.22 -29.36 66.99
C ARG A 590 -39.70 -28.98 65.61
N LEU A 591 -38.71 -29.71 65.08
CA LEU A 591 -38.18 -29.45 63.74
C LEU A 591 -39.11 -29.89 62.61
N SER A 592 -39.97 -30.88 62.86
CA SER A 592 -40.96 -31.33 61.89
C SER A 592 -41.95 -30.25 61.45
N GLN A 593 -42.04 -29.16 62.22
CA GLN A 593 -42.83 -27.98 61.87
C GLN A 593 -42.21 -27.17 60.72
N TYR A 594 -40.90 -27.27 60.50
CA TYR A 594 -40.15 -26.43 59.56
C TYR A 594 -39.58 -27.21 58.37
N SER A 595 -39.21 -28.47 58.56
CA SER A 595 -38.63 -29.34 57.53
C SER A 595 -39.24 -30.73 57.57
N GLN A 596 -39.29 -31.43 56.44
CA GLN A 596 -39.71 -32.84 56.43
C GLN A 596 -38.59 -33.71 56.99
N LEU A 597 -38.84 -34.47 58.06
CA LEU A 597 -37.85 -35.40 58.62
C LEU A 597 -38.11 -36.85 58.23
N ILE A 598 -37.04 -37.52 57.82
CA ILE A 598 -37.01 -38.96 57.54
C ILE A 598 -36.03 -39.57 58.55
N LEU A 599 -36.54 -40.30 59.54
CA LEU A 599 -35.73 -40.93 60.57
C LEU A 599 -35.63 -42.44 60.34
N ILE A 600 -34.42 -42.97 60.43
CA ILE A 600 -34.12 -44.41 60.46
C ILE A 600 -33.63 -44.71 61.87
N THR A 601 -34.43 -45.41 62.67
CA THR A 601 -34.12 -45.69 64.07
C THR A 601 -34.76 -46.99 64.53
N HIS A 602 -34.18 -47.58 65.57
CA HIS A 602 -34.75 -48.69 66.33
C HIS A 602 -35.18 -48.28 67.76
N ASN A 603 -35.01 -47.00 68.12
CA ASN A 603 -35.33 -46.47 69.44
C ASN A 603 -36.84 -46.23 69.57
N ARG A 604 -37.44 -46.84 70.58
CA ARG A 604 -38.90 -46.77 70.81
C ARG A 604 -39.38 -45.36 71.13
N GLU A 605 -38.60 -44.59 71.88
CA GLU A 605 -38.95 -43.21 72.24
C GLU A 605 -38.99 -42.32 71.01
N THR A 606 -37.98 -42.40 70.13
CA THR A 606 -37.95 -41.65 68.87
C THR A 606 -39.07 -42.08 67.92
N MET A 607 -39.31 -43.40 67.80
CA MET A 607 -40.40 -43.93 66.96
C MET A 607 -41.78 -43.45 67.40
N SER A 608 -42.00 -43.25 68.70
CA SER A 608 -43.28 -42.78 69.25
C SER A 608 -43.67 -41.36 68.81
N ARG A 609 -42.70 -40.58 68.33
CA ARG A 609 -42.89 -39.20 67.85
C ARG A 609 -43.09 -39.09 66.34
N ALA A 610 -42.99 -40.20 65.61
CA ALA A 610 -43.17 -40.21 64.17
C ALA A 610 -44.66 -40.13 63.78
N GLY A 611 -45.01 -39.38 62.75
CA GLY A 611 -46.38 -39.39 62.20
C GLY A 611 -46.70 -40.64 61.38
N VAL A 612 -45.71 -41.15 60.65
CA VAL A 612 -45.82 -42.36 59.81
C VAL A 612 -44.61 -43.25 60.04
N ILE A 613 -44.84 -44.54 60.25
CA ILE A 613 -43.79 -45.55 60.34
C ILE A 613 -43.76 -46.39 59.07
N TYR A 614 -42.58 -46.52 58.49
CA TYR A 614 -42.30 -47.45 57.41
C TYR A 614 -41.49 -48.62 57.93
N GLY A 615 -42.10 -49.81 57.93
CA GLY A 615 -41.46 -51.07 58.27
C GLY A 615 -40.93 -51.76 57.03
N VAL A 616 -39.64 -52.10 57.01
CA VAL A 616 -39.06 -52.94 55.95
C VAL A 616 -39.04 -54.38 56.43
N THR A 617 -39.71 -55.28 55.72
CA THR A 617 -39.72 -56.72 55.99
C THR A 617 -39.16 -57.49 54.81
N MET A 618 -38.53 -58.64 55.06
CA MET A 618 -37.98 -59.49 54.00
C MET A 618 -38.86 -60.72 53.85
N ALA A 619 -39.42 -60.93 52.65
CA ALA A 619 -40.17 -62.13 52.36
C ALA A 619 -39.22 -63.33 52.13
N SER A 620 -39.75 -64.54 52.20
CA SER A 620 -38.98 -65.79 52.04
C SER A 620 -38.25 -65.93 50.69
N ASN A 621 -38.62 -65.11 49.71
CA ASN A 621 -37.97 -65.03 48.39
C ASN A 621 -36.74 -64.11 48.34
N GLY A 622 -36.32 -63.52 49.48
CA GLY A 622 -35.16 -62.64 49.58
C GLY A 622 -35.39 -61.21 49.09
N ILE A 623 -36.64 -60.84 48.78
CA ILE A 623 -37.02 -59.50 48.32
C ILE A 623 -37.60 -58.72 49.51
N SER A 624 -37.02 -57.56 49.80
CA SER A 624 -37.53 -56.63 50.81
C SER A 624 -38.83 -55.99 50.33
N LYS A 625 -39.84 -55.97 51.20
CA LYS A 625 -41.12 -55.28 51.01
C LYS A 625 -41.26 -54.20 52.06
N LEU A 626 -41.87 -53.09 51.65
CA LEU A 626 -42.15 -51.96 52.51
C LEU A 626 -43.61 -52.05 52.97
N LEU A 627 -43.80 -51.96 54.28
CA LEU A 627 -45.07 -51.82 54.96
C LEU A 627 -45.11 -50.43 55.57
N SER A 628 -46.27 -49.80 55.61
CA SER A 628 -46.43 -48.46 56.17
C SER A 628 -47.62 -48.41 57.10
N ILE A 629 -47.47 -47.76 58.23
CA ILE A 629 -48.52 -47.54 59.23
C ILE A 629 -48.52 -46.04 59.54
N SER A 630 -49.63 -45.36 59.28
CA SER A 630 -49.87 -44.00 59.76
C SER A 630 -50.51 -44.09 61.14
N PHE A 631 -49.95 -43.42 62.14
CA PHE A 631 -50.50 -43.46 63.50
C PHE A 631 -51.87 -42.81 63.59
N ASP A 632 -52.10 -41.72 62.84
CA ASP A 632 -53.40 -41.05 62.79
C ASP A 632 -54.49 -41.99 62.26
N GLN A 633 -54.19 -42.77 61.21
CA GLN A 633 -55.11 -43.77 60.65
C GLN A 633 -55.26 -45.01 61.54
N ALA A 634 -54.18 -45.43 62.22
CA ALA A 634 -54.21 -46.57 63.13
C ALA A 634 -55.10 -46.30 64.36
N VAL A 635 -55.13 -45.05 64.85
CA VAL A 635 -56.00 -44.64 65.98
C VAL A 635 -57.48 -44.57 65.56
N GLU A 636 -57.79 -44.21 64.31
CA GLU A 636 -59.17 -44.24 63.77
C GLU A 636 -59.70 -45.66 63.56
N VAL A 637 -58.85 -46.62 63.19
CA VAL A 637 -59.24 -48.03 62.96
C VAL A 637 -59.26 -48.86 64.27
N ALA A 638 -58.53 -48.41 65.30
CA ALA A 638 -58.47 -49.07 66.62
C ALA A 638 -59.56 -48.60 67.60
N LYS A 639 -60.28 -47.51 67.29
CA LYS A 639 -61.53 -47.12 67.96
C LYS A 639 -62.72 -47.78 67.30
#